data_AF-A0ABD6EM74-F1
#
_entry.id   AF-A0ABD6EM74-F1
#
_cell.length_a   1.000
_cell.length_b   1.000
_cell.length_c   1.000
_cell.angle_alpha   90.00
_cell.angle_beta   90.00
_cell.angle_gamma   90.00
#
_symmetry.space_group_name_H-M   'P 1'
#
loop_
_entity.id
_entity.type
_entity.pdbx_description
1 polymer ?
#
loop_
_entity_poly.entity_id
_entity_poly.type
_entity_poly.pdbx_seq_one_letter_code
_entity_poly.pdbx_strand_id
1 'polypeptide(L)'
;MSAKKQSSLLSFFKQSPKLNSPQSPGRRRTAKSLVPQFTSTPSRETGDPNEIPSSDTKRLHPLDFGDSPVRGGSVTKRRRIVMSSDSEEEVVNDENRFRKSSKSKLYDETAETMKSPFTSQKSSTPLSSQKFPSSPALQSEFDGERARSFVSSFQNFDDKNTSTTSLLNDSACSISTAKDNDMNETNHVGSQPELERFPHLDFDFLQPDKIRDASGRRPSDPEYCPRTLFVPESFLKQQTPGHRQWWTAKSAYFDTILFFKVGKFYEMYHMDAVIGVENLNLTYMRGKIAHCGFPEIGYGRFADQLLSRGYKVARVEQTETPSQLEDRNRKEKVKDKVVKREVCRMTSSGTRTYGVLDGNDDSNGLDSVDPTARYLLALCETEKCDESSFGFCFIDTSIGIFHLGNFVDDRGRSTLRTMLTHYPPCQILLEKFQITPATEAALNNTASTAQKEFLIAAKEYPTAESTLQLLSAKEYFDVNAAKWPKGLLEWLEIIDGIPKCKPEGAGCISALGAVIWYLKRCLIDVDMLTMRKFECYVPPTLLNVRTGNTETTGEGTASETYWDDRILVLDGISLHNLNIVSSSFKSRKQLSDPTASKYSLFNTINRCSTPFGKRLLHQWVCAPICDPKMLRQRQDAIVWLADPSCSEFLIQAKECLRALPDVERLLQKIHTFGLKYRRDAHPDGRAVMFEQIKYNRRKINDLLTVLEGFEKIRELSQLYRRNRSDDSPELLELCLGNYFPDITKDLEHFQRGFDHQKARRDGTIIPTRGTDAEYDQGLEEIQMCEQMLRQYLKEVQRELRCPSIKFIEEGKSRFHLEIPDSLTTSLSHNFELKSSRKGFKRYTTPESQRLLEQLVAAEVSLDNIRHDLMRRIFADFDSRHGLWSSAMKRVASFDVLVSFAVYSKTCGLSLCRPSFVYDVEKPVLFIKKGYHPCLSGEAARTFNSRATFIPNSVELGGSKPATILLTGPNMGGKSTIMRQVAVLVVLAQMGSLVPAQEMALSPVDRIFTRIGASDRISAGQSTFHVELTEANIILRNATQHSLVVMDELGRGTSTFDGTAIAYSVLRDLADRLRCRSFFSTHYHNLCSAVECDTNIRMMHMACVVENENEEDPTLENVSFLYTLVDGVCPKSYGFFAAKVSGIQHDVIRSAFVAARRIADRHVSLNSKLKSLKLSVENGMSLEDIRDAINAL
;
A
#
# COMPACT_ATOMS: atom_id res chain seq x y z
N MET A 1 -16.75 -8.31 26.66
CA MET A 1 -15.83 -7.19 26.99
C MET A 1 -15.41 -6.52 25.68
N SER A 2 -15.20 -5.20 25.63
CA SER A 2 -14.82 -4.49 24.40
C SER A 2 -13.55 -3.65 24.60
N ALA A 3 -12.42 -4.18 24.14
CA ALA A 3 -11.17 -3.44 24.07
C ALA A 3 -11.12 -2.66 22.75
N LYS A 4 -11.27 -1.33 22.81
CA LYS A 4 -10.90 -0.44 21.70
C LYS A 4 -9.38 -0.53 21.52
N LYS A 5 -8.91 -1.42 20.63
CA LYS A 5 -7.48 -1.61 20.36
C LYS A 5 -6.81 -0.28 20.03
N GLN A 6 -5.67 -0.05 20.68
CA GLN A 6 -4.81 1.09 20.38
C GLN A 6 -4.36 1.01 18.92
N SER A 7 -4.44 2.13 18.21
CA SER A 7 -4.12 2.23 16.77
C SER A 7 -3.10 3.33 16.47
N SER A 8 -2.43 3.83 17.52
CA SER A 8 -1.34 4.79 17.50
C SER A 8 -0.72 4.86 18.89
N LEU A 9 0.58 5.18 19.00
CA LEU A 9 1.26 5.35 20.28
C LEU A 9 0.57 6.41 21.16
N LEU A 10 0.05 7.47 20.55
CA LEU A 10 -0.72 8.52 21.22
C LEU A 10 -2.05 8.05 21.83
N SER A 11 -2.59 6.89 21.41
CA SER A 11 -3.83 6.34 21.99
C SER A 11 -3.62 5.61 23.33
N PHE A 12 -2.37 5.29 23.69
CA PHE A 12 -1.95 4.81 25.01
C PHE A 12 -2.28 5.86 26.09
N PHE A 13 -1.85 7.10 25.87
CA PHE A 13 -2.00 8.23 26.80
C PHE A 13 -3.41 8.84 26.85
N LYS A 14 -4.36 8.34 26.04
CA LYS A 14 -5.76 8.81 26.02
C LYS A 14 -6.69 8.06 26.97
N GLN A 15 -6.15 7.13 27.77
CA GLN A 15 -6.91 6.38 28.76
C GLN A 15 -6.32 6.63 30.15
N SER A 16 -7.09 7.22 31.06
CA SER A 16 -6.73 7.24 32.48
C SER A 16 -6.63 5.80 32.98
N PRO A 17 -5.57 5.41 33.72
CA PRO A 17 -5.46 4.07 34.28
C PRO A 17 -6.59 3.85 35.28
N LYS A 18 -7.57 3.01 34.93
CA LYS A 18 -8.70 2.70 35.80
C LYS A 18 -8.21 1.94 37.02
N LEU A 19 -8.36 2.53 38.20
CA LEU A 19 -8.29 1.77 39.46
C LEU A 19 -9.44 0.75 39.45
N ASN A 20 -9.10 -0.53 39.37
CA ASN A 20 -10.02 -1.61 39.72
C ASN A 20 -10.13 -1.70 41.24
N SER A 21 -10.80 -0.74 41.87
CA SER A 21 -11.25 -0.87 43.26
C SER A 21 -12.25 -2.04 43.35
N PRO A 22 -12.07 -3.02 44.25
CA PRO A 22 -13.00 -4.15 44.37
C PRO A 22 -14.38 -3.64 44.82
N GLN A 23 -15.40 -3.81 43.98
CA GLN A 23 -16.77 -3.43 44.32
C GLN A 23 -17.42 -4.50 45.20
N SER A 24 -17.82 -4.11 46.41
CA SER A 24 -18.68 -4.91 47.29
C SER A 24 -20.09 -5.07 46.70
N PRO A 25 -20.73 -6.25 46.81
CA PRO A 25 -22.02 -6.50 46.18
C PRO A 25 -23.20 -5.90 46.96
N GLY A 26 -24.00 -5.06 46.26
CA GLY A 26 -25.44 -4.99 46.49
C GLY A 26 -26.03 -3.65 46.98
N ARG A 27 -26.87 -3.05 46.13
CA ARG A 27 -28.34 -3.14 46.27
C ARG A 27 -29.06 -2.55 45.05
N ARG A 28 -30.09 -3.25 44.56
CA ARG A 28 -31.07 -2.67 43.62
C ARG A 28 -32.00 -1.71 44.38
N ARG A 29 -32.20 -0.49 43.89
CA ARG A 29 -33.43 0.30 44.14
C ARG A 29 -33.90 1.00 42.87
N THR A 30 -35.04 0.53 42.39
CA THR A 30 -36.08 1.22 41.60
C THR A 30 -35.77 2.63 41.08
N ALA A 31 -35.79 2.80 39.75
CA ALA A 31 -35.90 4.11 39.12
C ALA A 31 -37.33 4.69 39.24
N LYS A 32 -37.44 6.01 39.30
CA LYS A 32 -38.66 6.77 38.96
C LYS A 32 -38.29 8.05 38.20
N SER A 33 -39.16 8.36 37.24
CA SER A 33 -39.35 9.57 36.44
C SER A 33 -38.67 10.87 36.91
N LEU A 34 -38.17 11.67 35.95
CA LEU A 34 -38.76 12.99 35.68
C LEU A 34 -38.46 13.47 34.23
N VAL A 35 -39.24 14.46 33.78
CA VAL A 35 -39.35 14.96 32.39
C VAL A 35 -38.73 16.37 32.30
N PRO A 36 -38.08 16.78 31.18
CA PRO A 36 -37.30 18.02 31.12
C PRO A 36 -38.10 19.27 30.72
N GLN A 37 -37.68 20.45 31.22
CA GLN A 37 -38.10 21.75 30.68
C GLN A 37 -36.95 22.79 30.62
N PHE A 38 -36.55 23.09 29.39
CA PHE A 38 -36.36 24.42 28.78
C PHE A 38 -35.90 25.66 29.60
N THR A 39 -34.75 26.20 29.16
CA THR A 39 -34.42 27.63 28.91
C THR A 39 -34.59 28.71 29.99
N SER A 40 -33.50 29.46 30.23
CA SER A 40 -33.41 30.88 29.79
C SER A 40 -31.98 31.44 29.90
N THR A 41 -31.73 32.53 29.16
CA THR A 41 -30.53 33.38 29.16
C THR A 41 -31.00 34.86 28.99
N PRO A 42 -30.14 35.88 28.95
CA PRO A 42 -29.30 36.34 30.05
C PRO A 42 -29.42 37.87 30.30
N SER A 43 -28.90 38.37 31.42
CA SER A 43 -28.64 39.81 31.66
C SER A 43 -27.90 40.01 33.00
N ARG A 44 -27.15 41.10 33.25
CA ARG A 44 -26.31 42.00 32.41
C ARG A 44 -25.49 42.88 33.38
N GLU A 45 -24.53 43.67 32.87
CA GLU A 45 -23.92 44.85 33.55
C GLU A 45 -23.03 44.53 34.78
N THR A 46 -22.01 45.30 35.19
CA THR A 46 -21.16 46.37 34.59
C THR A 46 -19.89 46.50 35.45
N GLY A 47 -18.81 47.12 34.93
CA GLY A 47 -17.78 47.74 35.79
C GLY A 47 -16.34 47.32 35.55
N ASP A 48 -15.68 48.02 34.62
CA ASP A 48 -14.25 48.38 34.69
C ASP A 48 -14.17 49.75 35.44
N PRO A 49 -13.01 50.34 35.83
CA PRO A 49 -11.63 49.92 35.53
C PRO A 49 -10.59 50.14 36.67
N ASN A 50 -9.31 50.05 36.27
CA ASN A 50 -8.13 50.82 36.70
C ASN A 50 -7.13 50.32 37.79
N GLU A 51 -5.88 50.36 37.33
CA GLU A 51 -4.65 50.91 37.94
C GLU A 51 -3.71 50.09 38.86
N ILE A 52 -2.51 49.91 38.29
CA ILE A 52 -1.22 49.45 38.81
C ILE A 52 -0.50 50.71 39.36
N PRO A 53 0.18 50.69 40.53
CA PRO A 53 1.65 50.55 40.48
C PRO A 53 2.40 49.93 41.70
N SER A 54 3.67 49.65 41.42
CA SER A 54 4.88 49.53 42.27
C SER A 54 5.00 50.54 43.44
N SER A 55 5.82 50.33 44.50
CA SER A 55 6.83 49.28 44.82
C SER A 55 7.32 49.32 46.29
N ASP A 56 8.11 48.30 46.67
CA ASP A 56 9.43 48.43 47.36
C ASP A 56 9.63 48.21 48.89
N THR A 57 10.80 47.63 49.18
CA THR A 57 11.63 47.62 50.42
C THR A 57 11.44 46.62 51.61
N LYS A 58 12.63 46.12 52.06
CA LYS A 58 13.11 45.82 53.44
C LYS A 58 12.93 44.44 54.12
N ARG A 59 14.10 43.85 54.47
CA ARG A 59 14.51 43.29 55.80
C ARG A 59 13.86 41.94 56.24
N LEU A 60 14.42 41.12 57.14
CA LEU A 60 15.69 41.10 57.93
C LEU A 60 16.06 39.64 58.34
N HIS A 61 17.33 39.37 58.70
CA HIS A 61 17.79 38.20 59.49
C HIS A 61 17.67 38.50 61.01
N PRO A 62 17.61 37.52 61.95
CA PRO A 62 18.77 36.72 62.44
C PRO A 62 18.40 35.23 62.79
N LEU A 63 19.14 34.33 63.46
CA LEU A 63 20.32 34.33 64.39
C LEU A 63 21.29 33.15 64.12
N ASP A 64 22.45 33.13 64.80
CA ASP A 64 23.59 32.21 64.64
C ASP A 64 23.95 31.37 65.90
N PHE A 65 24.94 30.46 65.72
CA PHE A 65 25.93 29.91 66.67
C PHE A 65 25.75 28.52 67.33
N GLY A 66 26.86 27.75 67.30
CA GLY A 66 27.13 26.49 68.01
C GLY A 66 28.35 25.76 67.41
N ASP A 67 29.44 25.56 68.17
CA ASP A 67 30.80 25.29 67.62
C ASP A 67 31.40 23.89 67.94
N SER A 68 32.51 23.61 67.28
CA SER A 68 33.42 22.45 67.18
C SER A 68 33.91 21.81 68.50
N PRO A 69 34.48 20.58 68.46
CA PRO A 69 35.97 20.47 68.47
C PRO A 69 36.56 19.28 67.65
N VAL A 70 37.88 19.01 67.81
CA VAL A 70 38.76 18.30 66.85
C VAL A 70 39.69 17.24 67.52
N ARG A 71 40.28 16.33 66.71
CA ARG A 71 41.32 15.27 67.00
C ARG A 71 40.78 13.88 67.39
N GLY A 72 41.39 12.73 67.08
CA GLY A 72 42.48 12.40 66.12
C GLY A 72 43.34 11.16 66.51
N GLY A 73 43.77 10.30 65.56
CA GLY A 73 44.96 9.42 65.71
C GLY A 73 44.87 7.88 65.46
N SER A 74 45.85 7.36 64.69
CA SER A 74 46.55 6.05 64.83
C SER A 74 45.87 4.65 64.63
N VAL A 75 45.83 4.19 63.37
CA VAL A 75 46.46 2.94 62.83
C VAL A 75 46.66 1.69 63.71
N THR A 76 46.10 0.51 63.28
CA THR A 76 46.88 -0.75 63.09
C THR A 76 46.23 -1.86 62.21
N LYS A 77 47.03 -2.36 61.25
CA LYS A 77 47.17 -3.71 60.60
C LYS A 77 46.22 -4.87 61.05
N ARG A 78 45.82 -5.87 60.22
CA ARG A 78 46.55 -6.57 59.12
C ARG A 78 45.67 -7.60 58.34
N ARG A 79 45.79 -7.70 56.99
CA ARG A 79 45.66 -8.93 56.12
C ARG A 79 44.34 -9.75 56.14
N ARG A 80 43.91 -10.55 55.13
CA ARG A 80 44.24 -10.86 53.70
C ARG A 80 42.95 -11.53 53.14
N ILE A 81 42.47 -11.29 51.92
CA ILE A 81 42.76 -12.04 50.68
C ILE A 81 42.07 -11.29 49.52
N VAL A 82 42.71 -11.28 48.34
CA VAL A 82 42.08 -10.99 47.05
C VAL A 82 42.38 -12.18 46.15
N MET A 83 41.38 -12.67 45.41
CA MET A 83 41.59 -13.54 44.26
C MET A 83 41.08 -12.83 43.01
N SER A 84 41.87 -12.90 41.95
CA SER A 84 41.47 -12.57 40.59
C SER A 84 40.63 -13.70 40.00
N SER A 85 39.78 -13.35 39.04
CA SER A 85 39.24 -14.26 38.03
C SER A 85 39.30 -13.49 36.72
N ASP A 86 39.96 -14.05 35.72
CA ASP A 86 40.43 -13.31 34.56
C ASP A 86 39.31 -12.94 33.58
N SER A 87 39.54 -11.87 32.83
CA SER A 87 38.70 -11.45 31.69
C SER A 87 39.47 -11.73 30.41
N GLU A 88 39.05 -12.75 29.65
CA GLU A 88 39.66 -13.07 28.36
C GLU A 88 39.19 -12.08 27.27
N GLU A 89 40.16 -11.51 26.54
CA GLU A 89 39.90 -10.67 25.37
C GLU A 89 39.86 -11.53 24.09
N GLU A 90 38.67 -11.90 23.61
CA GLU A 90 38.55 -12.49 22.27
C GLU A 90 38.79 -11.41 21.18
N VAL A 91 40.04 -11.30 20.76
CA VAL A 91 40.42 -10.57 19.55
C VAL A 91 39.98 -11.38 18.32
N VAL A 92 38.86 -10.98 17.70
CA VAL A 92 38.37 -11.59 16.45
C VAL A 92 39.36 -11.31 15.32
N ASN A 93 40.18 -12.32 15.00
CA ASN A 93 41.22 -12.27 13.97
C ASN A 93 40.77 -13.06 12.72
N ASP A 94 40.28 -12.37 11.69
CA ASP A 94 39.62 -12.97 10.51
C ASP A 94 40.63 -13.53 9.48
N GLU A 95 41.32 -14.62 9.85
CA GLU A 95 42.30 -15.32 9.00
C GLU A 95 41.64 -16.33 8.04
N ASN A 96 41.07 -15.84 6.93
CA ASN A 96 40.58 -16.68 5.83
C ASN A 96 41.73 -17.21 4.94
N ARG A 97 42.49 -18.20 5.43
CA ARG A 97 43.65 -18.78 4.73
C ARG A 97 43.29 -19.74 3.59
N PHE A 98 43.30 -19.23 2.35
CA PHE A 98 43.37 -20.06 1.14
C PHE A 98 44.74 -20.76 1.03
N ARG A 99 44.82 -22.04 1.39
CA ARG A 99 46.00 -22.88 1.12
C ARG A 99 46.03 -23.36 -0.33
N LYS A 100 47.01 -22.90 -1.11
CA LYS A 100 47.49 -23.60 -2.31
C LYS A 100 48.69 -24.47 -1.94
N SER A 101 48.68 -25.74 -2.37
CA SER A 101 49.84 -26.61 -2.41
C SER A 101 49.78 -27.48 -3.66
N SER A 102 50.90 -27.68 -4.34
CA SER A 102 50.97 -28.31 -5.66
C SER A 102 52.06 -29.38 -5.72
N LYS A 103 51.87 -30.40 -6.58
CA LYS A 103 52.83 -31.44 -7.01
C LYS A 103 53.11 -32.55 -5.95
N SER A 104 53.35 -33.82 -6.33
CA SER A 104 53.30 -34.50 -7.65
C SER A 104 53.44 -36.05 -7.56
N LYS A 105 53.28 -36.72 -8.73
CA LYS A 105 53.65 -38.12 -9.11
C LYS A 105 52.58 -39.21 -8.82
N LEU A 106 51.99 -39.84 -9.86
CA LEU A 106 52.41 -41.04 -10.67
C LEU A 106 52.06 -42.37 -9.95
N TYR A 107 51.55 -43.45 -10.55
CA TYR A 107 51.27 -43.88 -11.95
C TYR A 107 49.75 -44.23 -12.08
N ASP A 108 49.01 -44.13 -13.20
CA ASP A 108 49.11 -44.67 -14.59
C ASP A 108 48.48 -46.09 -14.75
N GLU A 109 47.35 -46.21 -15.47
CA GLU A 109 47.21 -47.04 -16.69
C GLU A 109 45.80 -47.03 -17.35
N THR A 110 45.83 -46.99 -18.70
CA THR A 110 44.95 -47.57 -19.76
C THR A 110 43.39 -47.61 -19.70
N ALA A 111 42.80 -46.82 -20.60
CA ALA A 111 42.06 -47.22 -21.83
C ALA A 111 40.59 -47.74 -21.85
N GLU A 112 39.85 -47.08 -22.75
CA GLU A 112 38.88 -47.62 -23.74
C GLU A 112 37.38 -47.85 -23.45
N THR A 113 36.63 -47.87 -24.56
CA THR A 113 35.16 -47.73 -24.67
C THR A 113 34.60 -48.75 -25.65
N MET A 114 33.39 -49.27 -25.43
CA MET A 114 32.21 -49.14 -26.34
C MET A 114 31.10 -50.21 -26.13
N LYS A 115 29.85 -49.71 -26.16
CA LYS A 115 28.63 -50.26 -26.81
C LYS A 115 27.96 -51.58 -26.35
N SER A 116 26.64 -51.53 -26.52
CA SER A 116 25.61 -52.60 -26.46
C SER A 116 25.49 -53.45 -27.73
N PRO A 117 24.71 -54.55 -27.71
CA PRO A 117 23.87 -54.87 -28.89
C PRO A 117 22.46 -55.49 -28.65
N PHE A 118 21.44 -54.89 -29.29
CA PHE A 118 20.41 -55.52 -30.15
C PHE A 118 19.36 -56.56 -29.66
N THR A 119 18.52 -57.00 -30.63
CA THR A 119 17.08 -57.37 -30.56
C THR A 119 16.67 -58.08 -31.88
N SER A 120 15.55 -58.80 -32.11
CA SER A 120 14.45 -59.46 -31.35
C SER A 120 13.40 -59.97 -32.38
N GLN A 121 12.49 -60.94 -32.10
CA GLN A 121 11.11 -61.02 -32.67
C GLN A 121 10.27 -62.28 -32.26
N LYS A 122 8.92 -62.16 -32.40
CA LYS A 122 7.86 -63.07 -32.97
C LYS A 122 8.09 -64.61 -33.07
N SER A 123 7.09 -65.53 -33.04
CA SER A 123 5.60 -65.55 -32.88
C SER A 123 5.07 -67.01 -33.09
N SER A 124 3.85 -67.49 -32.76
CA SER A 124 2.76 -67.14 -31.80
C SER A 124 1.60 -68.16 -31.91
N THR A 125 0.70 -68.24 -30.90
CA THR A 125 -0.71 -68.80 -30.93
C THR A 125 -0.92 -70.30 -31.21
N PRO A 126 -2.10 -70.90 -30.92
CA PRO A 126 -3.37 -70.39 -30.32
C PRO A 126 -3.50 -70.84 -28.83
N LEU A 127 -4.62 -70.94 -28.06
CA LEU A 127 -6.05 -70.49 -27.92
C LEU A 127 -6.37 -70.79 -26.41
N SER A 128 -7.36 -70.31 -25.64
CA SER A 128 -8.52 -69.39 -25.68
C SER A 128 -8.85 -68.99 -24.21
N SER A 129 -9.70 -68.03 -23.80
CA SER A 129 -10.33 -66.84 -24.41
C SER A 129 -11.08 -66.03 -23.31
N GLN A 130 -11.87 -65.02 -23.70
CA GLN A 130 -12.90 -64.27 -22.93
C GLN A 130 -12.58 -63.68 -21.52
N LYS A 131 -11.82 -62.58 -21.56
CA LYS A 131 -12.14 -61.21 -21.01
C LYS A 131 -12.30 -60.93 -19.48
N PHE A 132 -11.40 -60.04 -19.04
CA PHE A 132 -11.39 -59.12 -17.88
C PHE A 132 -12.38 -57.92 -18.01
N PRO A 133 -12.43 -56.89 -17.11
CA PRO A 133 -11.67 -56.62 -15.85
C PRO A 133 -12.46 -56.15 -14.61
N SER A 134 -11.85 -56.19 -13.40
CA SER A 134 -11.36 -55.00 -12.65
C SER A 134 -11.10 -55.24 -11.14
N SER A 135 -9.83 -55.42 -10.77
CA SER A 135 -9.28 -55.60 -9.40
C SER A 135 -7.74 -55.71 -9.52
N PRO A 136 -6.90 -55.67 -8.46
CA PRO A 136 -7.24 -55.80 -7.03
C PRO A 136 -6.55 -54.80 -6.07
N ALA A 137 -6.79 -55.00 -4.77
CA ALA A 137 -6.00 -54.48 -3.65
C ALA A 137 -5.35 -55.65 -2.87
N LEU A 138 -4.70 -55.34 -1.74
CA LEU A 138 -3.92 -56.26 -0.86
C LEU A 138 -2.56 -56.68 -1.50
N GLN A 139 -1.51 -57.02 -0.74
CA GLN A 139 -1.45 -57.43 0.67
C GLN A 139 -0.03 -57.24 1.27
N SER A 140 0.10 -56.73 2.51
CA SER A 140 1.14 -57.12 3.50
C SER A 140 0.97 -56.36 4.84
N GLU A 141 1.63 -56.83 5.90
CA GLU A 141 1.35 -56.53 7.31
C GLU A 141 2.64 -56.27 8.11
N PHE A 142 2.57 -55.33 9.08
CA PHE A 142 3.57 -55.04 10.14
C PHE A 142 5.03 -54.68 9.66
N ASP A 143 5.89 -53.99 10.41
CA ASP A 143 5.89 -53.53 11.81
C ASP A 143 6.71 -52.22 11.97
N GLY A 144 6.76 -51.63 13.17
CA GLY A 144 7.88 -50.77 13.61
C GLY A 144 7.73 -49.24 13.54
N GLU A 145 6.90 -48.65 14.41
CA GLU A 145 6.92 -47.20 14.64
C GLU A 145 8.17 -46.71 15.40
N ARG A 146 8.72 -45.54 15.02
CA ARG A 146 8.86 -44.32 15.87
C ARG A 146 9.85 -43.29 15.28
N ALA A 147 9.47 -42.64 14.18
CA ALA A 147 10.25 -41.52 13.61
C ALA A 147 9.42 -40.47 12.83
N ARG A 148 8.24 -40.08 13.34
CA ARG A 148 7.51 -38.83 12.97
C ARG A 148 6.42 -38.54 14.00
N SER A 149 6.59 -37.48 14.80
CA SER A 149 5.55 -36.94 15.69
C SER A 149 5.58 -35.40 15.66
N PHE A 150 5.56 -34.84 14.45
CA PHE A 150 5.36 -33.41 14.20
C PHE A 150 4.86 -33.24 12.76
N VAL A 151 3.94 -32.29 12.52
CA VAL A 151 3.36 -31.93 11.21
C VAL A 151 2.48 -33.01 10.53
N SER A 152 1.32 -33.33 11.12
CA SER A 152 0.22 -34.03 10.40
C SER A 152 -1.17 -33.79 11.03
N SER A 153 -1.58 -32.52 11.21
CA SER A 153 -2.88 -32.20 11.87
C SER A 153 -3.58 -30.93 11.35
N PHE A 154 -3.39 -30.55 10.08
CA PHE A 154 -4.21 -29.50 9.44
C PHE A 154 -4.38 -29.74 7.93
N GLN A 155 -5.38 -30.54 7.54
CA GLN A 155 -6.13 -30.34 6.30
C GLN A 155 -7.40 -31.21 6.26
N ASN A 156 -8.55 -30.53 6.17
CA ASN A 156 -9.88 -31.05 5.80
C ASN A 156 -10.52 -32.02 6.84
N PHE A 157 -11.83 -32.15 6.98
CA PHE A 157 -12.94 -31.81 6.07
C PHE A 157 -14.05 -30.97 6.72
N ASP A 158 -14.88 -30.37 5.86
CA ASP A 158 -16.21 -29.82 6.19
C ASP A 158 -17.33 -30.87 5.95
N ASP A 159 -18.53 -30.50 6.41
CA ASP A 159 -19.85 -30.87 5.85
C ASP A 159 -20.65 -32.09 6.41
N LYS A 160 -21.77 -31.74 7.09
CA LYS A 160 -23.11 -32.38 7.14
C LYS A 160 -23.53 -33.49 8.14
N ASN A 161 -24.54 -33.09 8.94
CA ASN A 161 -25.80 -33.80 9.26
C ASN A 161 -25.75 -35.02 10.22
N THR A 162 -26.74 -35.27 11.11
CA THR A 162 -28.04 -34.61 11.37
C THR A 162 -28.47 -34.72 12.86
N SER A 163 -29.30 -33.80 13.35
CA SER A 163 -30.30 -33.92 14.45
C SER A 163 -30.03 -34.91 15.61
N THR A 164 -30.02 -34.49 16.88
CA THR A 164 -31.29 -34.33 17.64
C THR A 164 -31.18 -33.53 18.96
N THR A 165 -32.35 -33.13 19.46
CA THR A 165 -32.77 -32.74 20.83
C THR A 165 -31.93 -33.24 22.03
N SER A 166 -31.84 -32.57 23.19
CA SER A 166 -32.42 -31.27 23.66
C SER A 166 -32.04 -30.95 25.13
N LEU A 167 -32.47 -29.77 25.62
CA LEU A 167 -32.69 -29.36 27.03
C LEU A 167 -31.52 -28.86 27.89
N LEU A 168 -31.76 -27.65 28.41
CA LEU A 168 -31.51 -27.09 29.75
C LEU A 168 -30.09 -27.17 30.36
N ASN A 169 -29.39 -26.07 30.63
CA ASN A 169 -29.63 -24.91 31.53
C ASN A 169 -29.06 -25.09 32.95
N ASP A 170 -28.41 -24.03 33.43
CA ASP A 170 -27.77 -23.80 34.74
C ASP A 170 -28.26 -24.62 35.96
N SER A 171 -27.33 -24.99 36.86
CA SER A 171 -27.18 -24.23 38.13
C SER A 171 -26.04 -24.66 39.07
N ALA A 172 -25.60 -23.67 39.87
CA ALA A 172 -25.10 -23.75 41.25
C ALA A 172 -23.99 -24.76 41.65
N CYS A 173 -22.79 -24.21 41.81
CA CYS A 173 -21.75 -24.70 42.72
C CYS A 173 -22.19 -24.64 44.20
N SER A 174 -21.78 -25.62 45.04
CA SER A 174 -21.56 -25.37 46.48
C SER A 174 -20.69 -26.41 47.21
N ILE A 175 -19.63 -25.91 47.85
CA ILE A 175 -19.15 -26.24 49.21
C ILE A 175 -18.47 -27.60 49.48
N SER A 176 -17.15 -27.45 49.67
CA SER A 176 -16.13 -28.25 50.36
C SER A 176 -16.48 -29.01 51.66
N THR A 177 -15.71 -30.09 51.89
CA THR A 177 -15.06 -30.40 53.18
C THR A 177 -13.57 -30.72 52.94
N ALA A 178 -12.73 -30.69 53.98
CA ALA A 178 -11.26 -30.77 53.87
C ALA A 178 -10.66 -31.81 54.86
N LYS A 179 -9.32 -31.96 54.81
CA LYS A 179 -8.42 -32.74 55.71
C LYS A 179 -8.26 -34.24 55.38
N ASP A 180 -7.09 -34.87 55.59
CA ASP A 180 -5.74 -34.41 56.06
C ASP A 180 -4.61 -35.12 55.24
N ASN A 181 -3.41 -34.50 55.25
CA ASN A 181 -2.00 -34.99 55.27
C ASN A 181 -1.67 -36.48 54.92
N ASP A 182 -0.47 -36.89 54.47
CA ASP A 182 0.87 -36.32 54.18
C ASP A 182 1.59 -37.36 53.27
N MET A 183 2.57 -37.10 52.38
CA MET A 183 3.90 -36.50 52.58
C MET A 183 4.54 -36.15 51.21
N ASN A 184 5.61 -35.35 51.24
CA ASN A 184 6.26 -34.70 50.09
C ASN A 184 6.95 -35.62 49.06
N GLU A 185 6.89 -35.20 47.78
CA GLU A 185 8.13 -34.93 47.03
C GLU A 185 7.93 -33.67 46.15
N THR A 186 8.92 -32.76 46.11
CA THR A 186 8.68 -31.35 45.73
C THR A 186 9.17 -30.99 44.32
N ASN A 187 8.25 -30.53 43.46
CA ASN A 187 8.58 -29.77 42.24
C ASN A 187 8.01 -28.35 42.34
N HIS A 188 8.88 -27.34 42.42
CA HIS A 188 8.47 -25.93 42.50
C HIS A 188 7.94 -25.42 41.14
N VAL A 189 6.62 -25.28 41.05
CA VAL A 189 6.00 -24.46 39.99
C VAL A 189 6.27 -22.99 40.31
N GLY A 190 7.07 -22.33 39.46
CA GLY A 190 7.34 -20.90 39.58
C GLY A 190 6.08 -20.07 39.33
N SER A 191 5.68 -19.26 40.31
CA SER A 191 4.54 -18.34 40.21
C SER A 191 4.71 -17.33 39.09
N GLN A 192 3.62 -17.03 38.36
CA GLN A 192 3.57 -15.82 37.54
C GLN A 192 3.78 -14.59 38.45
N PRO A 193 4.61 -13.61 38.06
CA PRO A 193 4.71 -12.35 38.80
C PRO A 193 3.42 -11.57 38.63
N GLU A 194 3.02 -10.84 39.69
CA GLU A 194 2.01 -9.80 39.58
C GLU A 194 2.46 -8.74 38.56
N LEU A 195 1.52 -8.08 37.88
CA LEU A 195 1.87 -6.98 36.97
C LEU A 195 2.33 -5.75 37.78
N GLU A 196 3.63 -5.69 38.06
CA GLU A 196 4.29 -4.49 38.60
C GLU A 196 3.94 -3.27 37.74
N ARG A 197 3.41 -2.22 38.39
CA ARG A 197 3.11 -0.95 37.76
C ARG A 197 4.40 -0.28 37.31
N PHE A 198 4.66 -0.26 35.99
CA PHE A 198 5.90 0.26 35.45
C PHE A 198 6.09 1.76 35.76
N PRO A 199 7.28 2.21 36.21
CA PRO A 199 7.53 3.59 36.66
C PRO A 199 7.19 4.70 35.64
N HIS A 200 7.20 4.39 34.34
CA HIS A 200 6.86 5.37 33.30
C HIS A 200 5.37 5.78 33.30
N LEU A 201 4.51 5.02 33.98
CA LEU A 201 3.11 5.35 34.22
C LEU A 201 2.94 6.39 35.34
N ASP A 202 4.00 6.64 36.12
CA ASP A 202 4.00 7.52 37.30
C ASP A 202 4.80 8.81 37.10
N PHE A 203 5.38 9.01 35.91
CA PHE A 203 6.07 10.26 35.58
C PHE A 203 5.06 11.40 35.39
N ASP A 204 5.21 12.48 36.16
CA ASP A 204 4.31 13.65 36.15
C ASP A 204 4.11 14.25 34.75
N PHE A 205 5.19 14.39 33.97
CA PHE A 205 5.14 15.01 32.64
C PHE A 205 4.50 14.14 31.55
N LEU A 206 4.17 12.87 31.86
CA LEU A 206 3.45 11.96 30.97
C LEU A 206 1.96 11.81 31.33
N GLN A 207 1.50 12.37 32.45
CA GLN A 207 0.09 12.24 32.84
C GLN A 207 -0.81 13.00 31.85
N PRO A 208 -2.01 12.50 31.52
CA PRO A 208 -2.85 13.10 30.46
C PRO A 208 -3.25 14.56 30.71
N ASP A 209 -3.29 14.98 31.98
CA ASP A 209 -3.57 16.34 32.46
C ASP A 209 -2.34 17.26 32.51
N LYS A 210 -1.12 16.72 32.37
CA LYS A 210 0.16 17.44 32.51
C LYS A 210 1.02 17.42 31.24
N ILE A 211 0.76 16.51 30.31
CA ILE A 211 1.52 16.32 29.08
C ILE A 211 1.59 17.61 28.24
N ARG A 212 2.75 17.84 27.61
CA ARG A 212 3.07 19.02 26.81
C ARG A 212 3.92 18.65 25.60
N ASP A 213 3.85 19.46 24.54
CA ASP A 213 4.75 19.35 23.38
C ASP A 213 6.16 19.88 23.69
N ALA A 214 7.13 19.72 22.80
CA ALA A 214 8.50 20.17 23.04
C ALA A 214 8.65 21.71 23.22
N SER A 215 7.63 22.50 22.89
CA SER A 215 7.56 23.95 23.17
C SER A 215 6.82 24.28 24.48
N GLY A 216 6.46 23.27 25.28
CA GLY A 216 5.80 23.43 26.58
C GLY A 216 4.29 23.66 26.51
N ARG A 217 3.68 23.59 25.31
CA ARG A 217 2.25 23.83 25.06
C ARG A 217 1.42 22.60 25.41
N ARG A 218 0.17 22.81 25.85
CA ARG A 218 -0.77 21.74 26.27
C ARG A 218 -1.64 21.26 25.09
N PRO A 219 -2.27 20.06 25.15
CA PRO A 219 -3.17 19.57 24.09
C PRO A 219 -4.38 20.46 23.74
N SER A 220 -4.69 21.47 24.54
CA SER A 220 -5.72 22.49 24.30
C SER A 220 -5.23 23.71 23.49
N ASP A 221 -3.93 23.80 23.25
CA ASP A 221 -3.29 24.88 22.50
C ASP A 221 -3.39 24.62 20.98
N PRO A 222 -3.84 25.58 20.15
CA PRO A 222 -3.95 25.38 18.71
C PRO A 222 -2.64 24.92 18.03
N GLU A 223 -1.49 25.43 18.48
CA GLU A 223 -0.20 25.09 17.89
C GLU A 223 0.37 23.75 18.38
N TYR A 224 -0.14 23.18 19.47
CA TYR A 224 0.32 21.94 20.11
C TYR A 224 0.76 20.86 19.09
N CYS A 225 2.02 20.43 19.16
CA CYS A 225 2.55 19.41 18.27
C CYS A 225 2.54 18.01 18.94
N PRO A 226 1.52 17.15 18.68
CA PRO A 226 1.39 15.83 19.30
C PRO A 226 2.51 14.85 18.90
N ARG A 227 3.35 15.22 17.92
CA ARG A 227 4.53 14.46 17.48
C ARG A 227 5.74 14.63 18.39
N THR A 228 5.66 15.52 19.37
CA THR A 228 6.76 15.88 20.29
C THR A 228 6.31 15.88 21.74
N LEU A 229 7.25 15.78 22.68
CA LEU A 229 7.01 15.71 24.13
C LEU A 229 8.01 16.59 24.89
N PHE A 230 7.52 17.40 25.82
CA PHE A 230 8.34 18.04 26.84
C PHE A 230 8.89 17.01 27.82
N VAL A 231 10.22 16.86 27.89
CA VAL A 231 10.90 16.07 28.92
C VAL A 231 11.73 17.03 29.79
N PRO A 232 11.47 17.13 31.11
CA PRO A 232 12.17 18.08 31.98
C PRO A 232 13.70 17.89 31.95
N GLU A 233 14.44 18.98 31.85
CA GLU A 233 15.91 18.92 31.78
C GLU A 233 16.53 18.34 33.08
N SER A 234 15.89 18.56 34.22
CA SER A 234 16.22 17.92 35.51
C SER A 234 16.08 16.40 35.46
N PHE A 235 15.00 15.88 34.86
CA PHE A 235 14.80 14.45 34.63
C PHE A 235 15.83 13.89 33.65
N LEU A 236 16.13 14.59 32.55
CA LEU A 236 17.17 14.19 31.59
C LEU A 236 18.57 14.13 32.21
N LYS A 237 18.89 15.03 33.15
CA LYS A 237 20.15 15.04 33.92
C LYS A 237 20.26 13.87 34.91
N GLN A 238 19.14 13.27 35.32
CA GLN A 238 19.10 12.09 36.19
C GLN A 238 19.20 10.75 35.43
N GLN A 239 18.98 10.74 34.11
CA GLN A 239 19.04 9.50 33.32
C GLN A 239 20.48 9.04 33.06
N THR A 240 20.67 7.72 32.88
CA THR A 240 21.94 7.19 32.35
C THR A 240 22.21 7.75 30.95
N PRO A 241 23.46 7.90 30.49
CA PRO A 241 23.76 8.54 29.20
C PRO A 241 23.02 7.92 27.99
N GLY A 242 22.87 6.58 27.97
CA GLY A 242 22.08 5.89 26.93
C GLY A 242 20.58 6.17 27.01
N HIS A 243 19.99 6.12 28.22
CA HIS A 243 18.58 6.50 28.39
C HIS A 243 18.33 7.99 28.13
N ARG A 244 19.29 8.88 28.40
CA ARG A 244 19.22 10.30 28.04
C ARG A 244 19.17 10.49 26.52
N GLN A 245 19.97 9.75 25.74
CA GLN A 245 19.86 9.71 24.27
C GLN A 245 18.45 9.24 23.85
N TRP A 246 17.92 8.16 24.43
CA TRP A 246 16.58 7.65 24.10
C TRP A 246 15.47 8.66 24.43
N TRP A 247 15.47 9.28 25.61
CA TRP A 247 14.47 10.29 25.99
C TRP A 247 14.56 11.55 25.13
N THR A 248 15.75 11.91 24.66
CA THR A 248 15.94 13.00 23.68
C THR A 248 15.32 12.64 22.33
N ALA A 249 15.51 11.42 21.84
CA ALA A 249 14.85 10.94 20.63
C ALA A 249 13.32 10.85 20.79
N LYS A 250 12.82 10.33 21.92
CA LYS A 250 11.38 10.24 22.23
C LYS A 250 10.73 11.62 22.37
N SER A 251 11.46 12.64 22.82
CA SER A 251 11.01 14.04 22.85
C SER A 251 10.72 14.60 21.46
N ALA A 252 11.50 14.25 20.43
CA ALA A 252 11.30 14.69 19.04
C ALA A 252 10.36 13.77 18.21
N TYR A 253 10.23 12.50 18.62
CA TYR A 253 9.48 11.44 17.93
C TYR A 253 8.48 10.76 18.87
N PHE A 254 7.63 11.54 19.54
CA PHE A 254 6.67 11.05 20.54
C PHE A 254 5.50 10.26 19.92
N ASP A 255 5.23 10.47 18.63
CA ASP A 255 4.24 9.72 17.85
C ASP A 255 4.72 8.34 17.37
N THR A 256 5.99 8.01 17.60
CA THR A 256 6.72 6.96 16.89
C THR A 256 7.41 5.99 17.85
N ILE A 257 7.36 4.69 17.55
CA ILE A 257 8.03 3.62 18.30
C ILE A 257 9.52 3.62 17.93
N LEU A 258 10.40 3.63 18.93
CA LEU A 258 11.85 3.65 18.72
C LEU A 258 12.42 2.23 18.83
N PHE A 259 13.00 1.75 17.73
CA PHE A 259 13.92 0.61 17.74
C PHE A 259 15.33 1.15 18.00
N PHE A 260 15.80 1.04 19.24
CA PHE A 260 16.99 1.71 19.74
C PHE A 260 18.20 0.76 19.79
N LYS A 261 19.24 1.05 19.03
CA LYS A 261 20.37 0.15 18.82
C LYS A 261 21.27 0.03 20.04
N VAL A 262 21.38 -1.18 20.61
CA VAL A 262 22.27 -1.51 21.74
C VAL A 262 23.07 -2.76 21.39
N GLY A 263 24.31 -2.54 20.93
CA GLY A 263 25.13 -3.58 20.33
C GLY A 263 24.40 -4.25 19.16
N LYS A 264 24.36 -5.58 19.16
CA LYS A 264 23.69 -6.37 18.12
C LYS A 264 22.15 -6.35 18.21
N PHE A 265 21.55 -5.74 19.24
CA PHE A 265 20.10 -5.74 19.46
C PHE A 265 19.45 -4.38 19.17
N TYR A 266 18.17 -4.41 18.79
CA TYR A 266 17.27 -3.27 18.91
C TYR A 266 16.45 -3.45 20.19
N GLU A 267 16.54 -2.48 21.09
CA GLU A 267 15.81 -2.41 22.35
C GLU A 267 14.66 -1.40 22.25
N MET A 268 13.62 -1.64 23.03
CA MET A 268 12.40 -0.84 23.15
C MET A 268 12.14 -0.61 24.63
N TYR A 269 11.95 0.65 25.06
CA TYR A 269 11.78 1.01 26.47
C TYR A 269 10.40 1.64 26.76
N HIS A 270 9.98 1.58 28.01
CA HIS A 270 8.80 2.27 28.54
C HIS A 270 7.53 1.94 27.73
N MET A 271 6.82 2.94 27.20
CA MET A 271 5.59 2.75 26.41
C MET A 271 5.83 1.97 25.10
N ASP A 272 7.04 2.05 24.51
CA ASP A 272 7.36 1.27 23.32
C ASP A 272 7.47 -0.22 23.66
N ALA A 273 8.07 -0.56 24.80
CA ALA A 273 8.21 -1.93 25.28
C ALA A 273 6.85 -2.62 25.49
N VAL A 274 5.87 -1.88 26.05
CA VAL A 274 4.51 -2.40 26.25
C VAL A 274 3.86 -2.77 24.92
N ILE A 275 3.96 -1.89 23.91
CA ILE A 275 3.45 -2.17 22.56
C ILE A 275 4.22 -3.34 21.92
N GLY A 276 5.52 -3.46 22.14
CA GLY A 276 6.35 -4.58 21.69
C GLY A 276 5.86 -5.92 22.23
N VAL A 277 5.63 -6.03 23.55
CA VAL A 277 5.08 -7.24 24.17
C VAL A 277 3.66 -7.54 23.65
N GLU A 278 2.77 -6.54 23.63
CA GLU A 278 1.37 -6.72 23.19
C GLU A 278 1.19 -7.06 21.70
N ASN A 279 2.09 -6.61 20.82
CA ASN A 279 1.89 -6.65 19.37
C ASN A 279 2.92 -7.50 18.62
N LEU A 280 4.09 -7.77 19.20
CA LEU A 280 5.18 -8.52 18.54
C LEU A 280 5.47 -9.87 19.22
N ASN A 281 4.70 -10.24 20.25
CA ASN A 281 4.91 -11.43 21.09
C ASN A 281 6.32 -11.50 21.71
N LEU A 282 6.90 -10.34 22.01
CA LEU A 282 8.16 -10.23 22.76
C LEU A 282 7.89 -10.45 24.26
N THR A 283 8.94 -10.78 25.02
CA THR A 283 8.89 -10.87 26.49
C THR A 283 9.57 -9.67 27.13
N TYR A 284 9.13 -9.30 28.34
CA TYR A 284 9.85 -8.31 29.14
C TYR A 284 11.19 -8.88 29.63
N MET A 285 12.24 -8.08 29.52
CA MET A 285 13.56 -8.37 30.08
C MET A 285 13.56 -8.04 31.58
N ARG A 286 14.40 -8.72 32.38
CA ARG A 286 14.47 -8.53 33.83
C ARG A 286 14.90 -7.10 34.18
N GLY A 287 14.04 -6.34 34.84
CA GLY A 287 14.33 -4.99 35.33
C GLY A 287 13.08 -4.26 35.82
N LYS A 288 13.26 -3.14 36.53
CA LYS A 288 12.15 -2.31 37.05
C LYS A 288 11.47 -1.43 35.99
N ILE A 289 12.02 -1.37 34.78
CA ILE A 289 11.46 -0.62 33.66
C ILE A 289 10.90 -1.59 32.62
N ALA A 290 9.79 -1.22 31.98
CA ALA A 290 9.32 -1.94 30.81
C ALA A 290 10.41 -1.90 29.73
N HIS A 291 10.94 -3.05 29.38
CA HIS A 291 12.03 -3.22 28.41
C HIS A 291 11.85 -4.55 27.67
N CYS A 292 11.92 -4.55 26.35
CA CYS A 292 12.06 -5.74 25.51
C CYS A 292 12.95 -5.42 24.30
N GLY A 293 13.46 -6.45 23.61
CA GLY A 293 14.29 -6.24 22.42
C GLY A 293 14.41 -7.48 21.54
N PHE A 294 15.07 -7.31 20.39
CA PHE A 294 15.30 -8.37 19.40
C PHE A 294 16.62 -8.14 18.64
N PRO A 295 17.28 -9.18 18.09
CA PRO A 295 18.54 -9.02 17.36
C PRO A 295 18.34 -8.24 16.05
N GLU A 296 19.39 -7.55 15.59
CA GLU A 296 19.44 -6.72 14.36
C GLU A 296 18.68 -7.33 13.19
N ILE A 297 18.89 -8.62 12.96
CA ILE A 297 18.34 -9.37 11.83
C ILE A 297 16.80 -9.50 11.87
N GLY A 298 16.17 -9.35 13.03
CA GLY A 298 14.71 -9.38 13.17
C GLY A 298 13.99 -8.12 12.68
N TYR A 299 14.73 -7.05 12.35
CA TYR A 299 14.17 -5.71 12.08
C TYR A 299 13.00 -5.71 11.09
N GLY A 300 13.16 -6.27 9.88
CA GLY A 300 12.12 -6.24 8.84
C GLY A 300 10.80 -6.88 9.32
N ARG A 301 10.91 -8.07 9.92
CA ARG A 301 9.77 -8.84 10.46
C ARG A 301 9.01 -8.09 11.56
N PHE A 302 9.72 -7.38 12.43
CA PHE A 302 9.12 -6.65 13.54
C PHE A 302 8.62 -5.25 13.12
N ALA A 303 9.30 -4.58 12.19
CA ALA A 303 8.87 -3.32 11.60
C ALA A 303 7.56 -3.50 10.80
N ASP A 304 7.50 -4.49 9.91
CA ASP A 304 6.30 -4.75 9.10
C ASP A 304 5.06 -5.02 9.98
N GLN A 305 5.23 -5.79 11.06
CA GLN A 305 4.18 -6.08 12.02
C GLN A 305 3.65 -4.86 12.79
N LEU A 306 4.47 -3.84 13.05
CA LEU A 306 4.01 -2.59 13.66
C LEU A 306 3.34 -1.67 12.63
N LEU A 307 3.98 -1.50 11.47
CA LEU A 307 3.50 -0.64 10.38
C LEU A 307 2.15 -1.13 9.81
N SER A 308 1.95 -2.45 9.68
CA SER A 308 0.69 -3.05 9.24
C SER A 308 -0.46 -2.90 10.25
N ARG A 309 -0.15 -2.59 11.52
CA ARG A 309 -1.11 -2.21 12.57
C ARG A 309 -1.36 -0.70 12.65
N GLY A 310 -0.67 0.11 11.83
CA GLY A 310 -0.78 1.58 11.81
C GLY A 310 0.16 2.32 12.78
N TYR A 311 1.13 1.64 13.40
CA TYR A 311 2.17 2.34 14.16
C TYR A 311 3.23 2.94 13.22
N LYS A 312 3.91 3.99 13.68
CA LYS A 312 5.15 4.50 13.06
C LYS A 312 6.35 3.90 13.76
N VAL A 313 7.43 3.62 13.02
CA VAL A 313 8.67 3.02 13.54
C VAL A 313 9.85 3.90 13.16
N ALA A 314 10.73 4.21 14.11
CA ALA A 314 12.01 4.85 13.87
C ALA A 314 13.17 3.93 14.25
N ARG A 315 14.13 3.79 13.34
CA ARG A 315 15.37 3.04 13.51
C ARG A 315 16.45 4.01 14.01
N VAL A 316 16.91 3.79 15.25
CA VAL A 316 17.88 4.67 15.92
C VAL A 316 19.19 3.90 16.09
N GLU A 317 20.19 4.20 15.26
CA GLU A 317 21.42 3.41 15.16
C GLU A 317 22.55 3.97 16.01
N GLN A 318 23.56 3.13 16.28
CA GLN A 318 24.87 3.59 16.72
C GLN A 318 25.63 4.16 15.53
N THR A 319 26.13 5.40 15.65
CA THR A 319 26.91 6.08 14.58
C THR A 319 28.40 6.21 14.91
N GLU A 320 28.85 5.52 15.95
CA GLU A 320 30.25 5.44 16.40
C GLU A 320 30.53 4.02 16.90
N THR A 321 31.73 3.50 16.65
CA THR A 321 32.28 2.31 17.31
C THR A 321 32.89 2.68 18.68
N PRO A 322 33.16 1.72 19.58
CA PRO A 322 33.85 1.99 20.84
C PRO A 322 35.22 2.67 20.65
N SER A 323 36.00 2.25 19.66
CA SER A 323 37.27 2.89 19.30
C SER A 323 37.08 4.33 18.81
N GLN A 324 36.03 4.62 18.02
CA GLN A 324 35.70 5.98 17.60
C GLN A 324 35.27 6.87 18.78
N LEU A 325 34.59 6.32 19.79
CA LEU A 325 34.27 7.03 21.04
C LEU A 325 35.54 7.36 21.85
N GLU A 326 36.49 6.43 21.96
CA GLU A 326 37.79 6.69 22.60
C GLU A 326 38.59 7.76 21.85
N ASP A 327 38.58 7.71 20.51
CA ASP A 327 39.14 8.72 19.64
C ASP A 327 38.50 10.09 19.83
N ARG A 328 37.17 10.14 19.91
CA ARG A 328 36.41 11.38 20.14
C ARG A 328 36.70 11.96 21.52
N ASN A 329 36.65 11.15 22.58
CA ASN A 329 37.04 11.55 23.93
C ASN A 329 38.50 12.08 23.98
N ARG A 330 39.43 11.44 23.26
CA ARG A 330 40.84 11.88 23.17
C ARG A 330 41.01 13.21 22.42
N LYS A 331 40.26 13.43 21.35
CA LYS A 331 40.31 14.65 20.50
C LYS A 331 39.59 15.83 21.16
N GLU A 332 38.34 15.63 21.60
CA GLU A 332 37.47 16.66 22.19
C GLU A 332 37.79 16.93 23.68
N LYS A 333 38.59 16.07 24.32
CA LYS A 333 38.88 16.05 25.78
C LYS A 333 37.64 15.83 26.66
N VAL A 334 36.58 15.28 26.06
CA VAL A 334 35.33 14.86 26.72
C VAL A 334 35.52 13.50 27.39
N LYS A 335 34.60 13.13 28.29
CA LYS A 335 34.59 11.82 28.99
C LYS A 335 33.24 11.11 28.83
N ASP A 336 32.76 11.03 27.60
CA ASP A 336 31.51 10.35 27.26
C ASP A 336 31.66 8.84 27.44
N LYS A 337 30.67 8.24 28.10
CA LYS A 337 30.65 6.79 28.43
C LYS A 337 29.85 5.95 27.45
N VAL A 338 29.29 6.55 26.40
CA VAL A 338 28.44 5.87 25.41
C VAL A 338 28.71 6.44 24.01
N VAL A 339 28.67 5.56 23.02
CA VAL A 339 28.69 5.93 21.60
C VAL A 339 27.51 6.83 21.25
N LYS A 340 27.69 7.71 20.26
CA LYS A 340 26.62 8.51 19.68
C LYS A 340 25.56 7.62 19.01
N ARG A 341 24.30 8.05 19.08
CA ARG A 341 23.16 7.45 18.39
C ARG A 341 22.35 8.51 17.66
N GLU A 342 21.88 8.19 16.47
CA GLU A 342 21.10 9.08 15.61
C GLU A 342 19.89 8.33 15.04
N VAL A 343 18.80 9.03 14.73
CA VAL A 343 17.69 8.44 13.96
C VAL A 343 18.15 8.33 12.51
N CYS A 344 18.21 7.11 11.98
CA CYS A 344 18.67 6.86 10.60
C CYS A 344 17.51 6.65 9.61
N ARG A 345 16.30 6.37 10.10
CA ARG A 345 15.07 6.26 9.31
C ARG A 345 13.84 6.37 10.21
N MET A 346 12.81 7.09 9.78
CA MET A 346 11.42 6.88 10.26
C MET A 346 10.56 6.34 9.12
N THR A 347 9.76 5.33 9.40
CA THR A 347 8.84 4.70 8.45
C THR A 347 7.41 4.75 9.01
N SER A 348 6.45 5.09 8.15
CA SER A 348 5.01 5.01 8.38
C SER A 348 4.34 4.30 7.19
N SER A 349 3.02 4.12 7.21
CA SER A 349 2.28 3.37 6.19
C SER A 349 2.56 3.86 4.75
N GLY A 350 2.63 5.18 4.55
CA GLY A 350 2.91 5.83 3.26
C GLY A 350 4.36 6.20 3.00
N THR A 351 5.33 5.72 3.79
CA THR A 351 6.77 6.01 3.59
C THR A 351 7.65 4.76 3.59
N ARG A 352 7.08 3.62 3.16
CA ARG A 352 7.82 2.37 2.92
C ARG A 352 8.59 2.45 1.59
N THR A 353 9.88 2.12 1.64
CA THR A 353 10.76 2.04 0.45
C THR A 353 11.29 0.61 0.20
N TYR A 354 10.89 -0.37 1.01
CA TYR A 354 11.30 -1.79 0.91
C TYR A 354 12.83 -1.96 0.78
N GLY A 355 13.56 -1.28 1.67
CA GLY A 355 15.03 -1.28 1.69
C GLY A 355 15.62 -2.62 2.14
N VAL A 356 16.95 -2.71 2.11
CA VAL A 356 17.73 -3.94 2.42
C VAL A 356 17.37 -4.57 3.77
N LEU A 357 16.98 -3.74 4.74
CA LEU A 357 16.61 -4.15 6.10
C LEU A 357 15.15 -4.62 6.21
N ASP A 358 14.26 -4.16 5.33
CA ASP A 358 12.81 -4.40 5.42
C ASP A 358 12.43 -5.84 5.02
N GLY A 359 13.25 -6.52 4.21
CA GLY A 359 13.02 -7.89 3.74
C GLY A 359 13.28 -8.97 4.79
N ASN A 360 12.43 -10.00 4.83
CA ASN A 360 12.54 -11.14 5.76
C ASN A 360 13.65 -12.12 5.32
N ASP A 361 14.14 -12.95 6.25
CA ASP A 361 15.06 -14.06 5.94
C ASP A 361 14.35 -15.40 5.74
N ASP A 362 13.09 -15.50 6.15
CA ASP A 362 12.32 -16.74 6.12
C ASP A 362 11.83 -17.05 4.69
N SER A 363 12.63 -17.88 3.98
CA SER A 363 12.39 -18.54 2.67
C SER A 363 12.92 -17.88 1.39
N ASN A 364 13.14 -18.71 0.36
CA ASN A 364 13.50 -18.33 -1.02
C ASN A 364 12.34 -17.66 -1.80
N GLY A 365 11.38 -17.06 -1.12
CA GLY A 365 10.37 -16.25 -1.77
C GLY A 365 10.98 -14.93 -2.24
N LEU A 366 10.89 -14.65 -3.54
CA LEU A 366 10.74 -13.26 -4.00
C LEU A 366 9.65 -12.64 -3.13
N ASP A 367 9.98 -11.63 -2.32
CA ASP A 367 9.07 -11.11 -1.27
C ASP A 367 7.66 -10.96 -1.86
N SER A 368 6.66 -11.55 -1.19
CA SER A 368 5.25 -11.44 -1.60
C SER A 368 4.66 -10.07 -1.26
N VAL A 369 5.45 -9.02 -1.51
CA VAL A 369 5.07 -7.62 -1.39
C VAL A 369 3.81 -7.42 -2.19
N ASP A 370 2.79 -6.97 -1.48
CA ASP A 370 1.53 -6.53 -2.05
C ASP A 370 1.82 -5.58 -3.24
N PRO A 371 1.44 -5.95 -4.48
CA PRO A 371 1.79 -5.18 -5.67
C PRO A 371 1.03 -3.86 -5.73
N THR A 372 -0.01 -3.68 -4.89
CA THR A 372 -0.73 -2.41 -4.75
C THR A 372 0.20 -1.26 -4.41
N ALA A 373 -0.09 -0.11 -5.01
CA ALA A 373 0.53 1.15 -4.67
C ALA A 373 0.05 1.65 -3.30
N ARG A 374 0.88 2.42 -2.61
CA ARG A 374 0.59 3.00 -1.28
C ARG A 374 0.95 4.48 -1.27
N TYR A 375 -0.06 5.32 -1.50
CA TYR A 375 0.13 6.75 -1.63
C TYR A 375 0.18 7.45 -0.27
N LEU A 376 1.17 8.34 -0.14
CA LEU A 376 1.17 9.49 0.76
C LEU A 376 0.63 10.70 0.00
N LEU A 377 -0.45 11.30 0.47
CA LEU A 377 -1.11 12.47 -0.13
C LEU A 377 -0.93 13.69 0.78
N ALA A 378 -0.68 14.87 0.20
CA ALA A 378 -0.88 16.16 0.85
C ALA A 378 -2.00 16.94 0.15
N LEU A 379 -2.82 17.64 0.93
CA LEU A 379 -3.95 18.42 0.43
C LEU A 379 -3.92 19.84 1.03
N CYS A 380 -4.03 20.84 0.16
CA CYS A 380 -4.22 22.24 0.47
C CYS A 380 -5.64 22.61 0.01
N GLU A 381 -6.48 23.14 0.91
CA GLU A 381 -7.82 23.62 0.58
C GLU A 381 -7.85 25.15 0.64
N THR A 382 -8.50 25.78 -0.33
CA THR A 382 -8.78 27.23 -0.33
C THR A 382 -10.23 27.46 -0.75
N GLU A 383 -11.02 28.04 0.15
CA GLU A 383 -12.46 28.29 -0.07
C GLU A 383 -12.68 29.68 -0.68
N LYS A 384 -13.53 29.75 -1.71
CA LYS A 384 -13.91 30.98 -2.43
C LYS A 384 -15.37 30.88 -2.85
N CYS A 385 -16.23 31.75 -2.30
CA CYS A 385 -17.62 31.92 -2.76
C CYS A 385 -18.41 30.59 -2.90
N ASP A 386 -18.43 29.78 -1.83
CA ASP A 386 -19.06 28.45 -1.72
C ASP A 386 -18.45 27.30 -2.55
N GLU A 387 -17.35 27.55 -3.28
CA GLU A 387 -16.53 26.53 -3.93
C GLU A 387 -15.18 26.38 -3.22
N SER A 388 -14.58 25.17 -3.25
CA SER A 388 -13.22 24.97 -2.76
C SER A 388 -12.29 24.63 -3.91
N SER A 389 -11.18 25.36 -4.03
CA SER A 389 -10.05 24.95 -4.84
C SER A 389 -9.06 24.14 -4.00
N PHE A 390 -8.65 23.00 -4.55
CA PHE A 390 -7.68 22.10 -3.96
C PHE A 390 -6.38 22.13 -4.74
N GLY A 391 -5.27 22.32 -4.03
CA GLY A 391 -3.94 21.96 -4.51
C GLY A 391 -3.48 20.69 -3.82
N PHE A 392 -2.83 19.77 -4.54
CA PHE A 392 -2.42 18.49 -3.97
C PHE A 392 -1.09 17.99 -4.54
N CYS A 393 -0.44 17.14 -3.76
CA CYS A 393 0.69 16.33 -4.21
C CYS A 393 0.57 14.94 -3.59
N PHE A 394 0.82 13.88 -4.36
CA PHE A 394 0.90 12.52 -3.81
C PHE A 394 2.04 11.70 -4.41
N ILE A 395 2.57 10.76 -3.62
CA ILE A 395 3.71 9.91 -3.97
C ILE A 395 3.51 8.47 -3.48
N ASP A 396 3.90 7.50 -4.29
CA ASP A 396 4.23 6.15 -3.81
C ASP A 396 5.76 6.05 -3.62
N THR A 397 6.20 5.95 -2.36
CA THR A 397 7.62 5.95 -1.99
C THR A 397 8.36 4.66 -2.37
N SER A 398 7.67 3.62 -2.85
CA SER A 398 8.30 2.40 -3.36
C SER A 398 8.73 2.49 -4.82
N ILE A 399 8.28 3.52 -5.56
CA ILE A 399 8.63 3.75 -6.98
C ILE A 399 9.16 5.17 -7.26
N GLY A 400 8.93 6.11 -6.34
CA GLY A 400 9.49 7.46 -6.36
C GLY A 400 8.87 8.42 -7.37
N ILE A 401 7.60 8.23 -7.73
CA ILE A 401 6.86 9.12 -8.64
C ILE A 401 6.02 10.11 -7.82
N PHE A 402 6.26 11.40 -8.02
CA PHE A 402 5.42 12.49 -7.50
C PHE A 402 4.34 12.84 -8.53
N HIS A 403 3.10 12.87 -8.08
CA HIS A 403 1.97 13.41 -8.84
C HIS A 403 1.58 14.78 -8.28
N LEU A 404 1.36 15.75 -9.17
CA LEU A 404 1.09 17.16 -8.86
C LEU A 404 -0.19 17.63 -9.55
N GLY A 405 -1.02 18.43 -8.87
CA GLY A 405 -2.16 19.06 -9.55
C GLY A 405 -2.98 20.03 -8.70
N ASN A 406 -3.98 20.61 -9.37
CA ASN A 406 -5.01 21.44 -8.77
C ASN A 406 -6.40 21.11 -9.38
N PHE A 407 -7.47 21.49 -8.67
CA PHE A 407 -8.83 21.58 -9.22
C PHE A 407 -9.69 22.54 -8.40
N VAL A 408 -10.87 22.88 -8.93
CA VAL A 408 -12.00 23.39 -8.15
C VAL A 408 -13.01 22.24 -8.00
N ASP A 409 -13.63 22.10 -6.84
CA ASP A 409 -14.57 21.02 -6.52
C ASP A 409 -15.90 21.54 -5.99
N ASP A 410 -16.95 20.76 -6.21
CA ASP A 410 -18.31 21.10 -5.79
C ASP A 410 -18.51 20.99 -4.27
N ARG A 411 -19.68 21.47 -3.80
CA ARG A 411 -20.12 21.37 -2.40
C ARG A 411 -20.24 19.91 -1.90
N GLY A 412 -20.35 18.93 -2.80
CA GLY A 412 -20.35 17.50 -2.48
C GLY A 412 -18.95 16.89 -2.38
N ARG A 413 -17.91 17.58 -2.87
CA ARG A 413 -16.52 17.12 -3.04
C ARG A 413 -16.40 15.95 -4.03
N SER A 414 -17.10 16.00 -5.16
CA SER A 414 -17.18 14.87 -6.10
C SER A 414 -15.85 14.57 -6.83
N THR A 415 -15.06 15.59 -7.17
CA THR A 415 -13.74 15.40 -7.81
C THR A 415 -12.71 14.88 -6.80
N LEU A 416 -12.68 15.40 -5.57
CA LEU A 416 -11.83 14.89 -4.48
C LEU A 416 -12.14 13.44 -4.15
N ARG A 417 -13.42 13.05 -4.02
CA ARG A 417 -13.83 11.65 -3.82
C ARG A 417 -13.35 10.74 -4.95
N THR A 418 -13.40 11.23 -6.19
CA THR A 418 -12.96 10.47 -7.37
C THR A 418 -11.44 10.25 -7.32
N MET A 419 -10.64 11.30 -7.09
CA MET A 419 -9.19 11.17 -6.90
C MET A 419 -8.84 10.18 -5.78
N LEU A 420 -9.50 10.28 -4.63
CA LEU A 420 -9.31 9.40 -3.47
C LEU A 420 -9.74 7.93 -3.71
N THR A 421 -10.53 7.66 -4.76
CA THR A 421 -10.92 6.30 -5.13
C THR A 421 -9.99 5.72 -6.20
N HIS A 422 -9.50 6.56 -7.14
CA HIS A 422 -8.52 6.18 -8.17
C HIS A 422 -7.12 5.94 -7.57
N TYR A 423 -6.69 6.82 -6.67
CA TYR A 423 -5.38 6.82 -6.01
C TYR A 423 -5.55 6.78 -4.49
N PRO A 424 -5.97 5.64 -3.91
CA PRO A 424 -6.42 5.59 -2.53
C PRO A 424 -5.26 5.75 -1.54
N PRO A 425 -5.21 6.83 -0.74
CA PRO A 425 -4.09 7.10 0.14
C PRO A 425 -4.11 6.21 1.38
N CYS A 426 -2.92 5.79 1.83
CA CYS A 426 -2.75 5.14 3.13
C CYS A 426 -2.38 6.14 4.22
N GLN A 427 -1.86 7.31 3.84
CA GLN A 427 -1.54 8.43 4.73
C GLN A 427 -1.85 9.76 4.04
N ILE A 428 -2.41 10.72 4.79
CA ILE A 428 -2.80 12.06 4.31
C ILE A 428 -2.20 13.13 5.22
N LEU A 429 -1.56 14.13 4.62
CA LEU A 429 -1.02 15.32 5.25
C LEU A 429 -1.98 16.49 5.00
N LEU A 430 -2.39 17.17 6.07
CA LEU A 430 -3.34 18.28 6.06
C LEU A 430 -2.74 19.47 6.81
N GLU A 431 -2.99 20.69 6.35
CA GLU A 431 -2.67 21.89 7.12
C GLU A 431 -3.65 22.03 8.30
N LYS A 432 -3.14 22.40 9.48
CA LYS A 432 -3.97 22.67 10.66
C LYS A 432 -4.96 23.81 10.36
N PHE A 433 -6.23 23.59 10.72
CA PHE A 433 -7.33 24.58 10.70
C PHE A 433 -7.76 25.12 9.32
N GLN A 434 -7.15 24.71 8.19
CA GLN A 434 -7.57 25.13 6.84
C GLN A 434 -8.65 24.23 6.19
N ILE A 435 -8.81 22.99 6.67
CA ILE A 435 -9.71 22.00 6.03
C ILE A 435 -11.16 22.24 6.45
N THR A 436 -12.07 22.35 5.48
CA THR A 436 -13.50 22.57 5.76
C THR A 436 -14.17 21.32 6.33
N PRO A 437 -15.24 21.45 7.15
CA PRO A 437 -15.96 20.28 7.68
C PRO A 437 -16.54 19.35 6.60
N ALA A 438 -16.91 19.89 5.43
CA ALA A 438 -17.36 19.11 4.28
C ALA A 438 -16.23 18.24 3.70
N THR A 439 -15.01 18.80 3.60
CA THR A 439 -13.81 18.08 3.19
C THR A 439 -13.39 17.04 4.23
N GLU A 440 -13.39 17.37 5.53
CA GLU A 440 -13.14 16.36 6.57
C GLU A 440 -14.15 15.21 6.51
N ALA A 441 -15.44 15.50 6.31
CA ALA A 441 -16.46 14.47 6.12
C ALA A 441 -16.21 13.60 4.88
N ALA A 442 -15.76 14.19 3.75
CA ALA A 442 -15.35 13.41 2.57
C ALA A 442 -14.14 12.50 2.87
N LEU A 443 -13.10 13.05 3.51
CA LEU A 443 -11.88 12.31 3.90
C LEU A 443 -12.12 11.23 4.96
N ASN A 444 -13.12 11.39 5.83
CA ASN A 444 -13.48 10.40 6.85
C ASN A 444 -14.42 9.31 6.34
N ASN A 445 -15.17 9.56 5.26
CA ASN A 445 -15.98 8.53 4.60
C ASN A 445 -15.16 7.74 3.55
N THR A 446 -14.57 8.40 2.54
CA THR A 446 -13.86 7.72 1.45
C THR A 446 -12.48 7.19 1.89
N ALA A 447 -11.71 7.99 2.64
CA ALA A 447 -10.37 7.62 3.13
C ALA A 447 -10.37 7.31 4.65
N SER A 448 -11.37 6.54 5.10
CA SER A 448 -11.59 6.21 6.52
C SER A 448 -10.45 5.43 7.18
N THR A 449 -9.67 4.68 6.39
CA THR A 449 -8.49 3.91 6.82
C THR A 449 -7.18 4.67 6.75
N ALA A 450 -7.14 5.82 6.08
CA ALA A 450 -5.93 6.59 5.88
C ALA A 450 -5.50 7.33 7.15
N GLN A 451 -4.21 7.27 7.47
CA GLN A 451 -3.66 7.97 8.64
C GLN A 451 -3.59 9.48 8.36
N LYS A 452 -4.28 10.30 9.17
CA LYS A 452 -4.35 11.76 8.96
C LYS A 452 -3.34 12.48 9.87
N GLU A 453 -2.41 13.21 9.26
CA GLU A 453 -1.43 14.06 9.94
C GLU A 453 -1.79 15.53 9.75
N PHE A 454 -2.05 16.24 10.84
CA PHE A 454 -2.24 17.69 10.83
C PHE A 454 -0.89 18.38 11.07
N LEU A 455 -0.46 19.22 10.13
CA LEU A 455 0.82 19.91 10.10
C LEU A 455 0.64 21.40 10.44
N ILE A 456 1.56 21.98 11.19
CA ILE A 456 1.57 23.42 11.53
C ILE A 456 1.86 24.25 10.27
N ALA A 457 0.97 25.21 9.99
CA ALA A 457 1.08 26.17 8.89
C ALA A 457 2.47 26.85 8.82
N ALA A 458 2.98 27.04 7.60
CA ALA A 458 4.31 27.57 7.24
C ALA A 458 5.55 26.80 7.78
N LYS A 459 5.47 26.16 8.95
CA LYS A 459 6.61 25.51 9.66
C LYS A 459 6.75 24.02 9.36
N GLU A 460 5.62 23.31 9.27
CA GLU A 460 5.54 21.90 8.89
C GLU A 460 4.78 21.71 7.56
N TYR A 461 3.94 22.70 7.19
CA TYR A 461 3.29 22.82 5.89
C TYR A 461 3.86 24.08 5.18
N PRO A 462 4.96 23.95 4.39
CA PRO A 462 5.66 25.10 3.80
C PRO A 462 4.81 25.85 2.76
N THR A 463 4.99 27.17 2.67
CA THR A 463 4.40 27.99 1.60
C THR A 463 5.08 27.70 0.26
N ALA A 464 4.39 27.95 -0.86
CA ALA A 464 4.92 27.67 -2.19
C ALA A 464 6.33 28.25 -2.45
N GLU A 465 6.57 29.49 -2.01
CA GLU A 465 7.88 30.16 -2.15
C GLU A 465 8.97 29.45 -1.34
N SER A 466 8.67 29.05 -0.09
CA SER A 466 9.60 28.28 0.75
C SER A 466 9.86 26.86 0.22
N THR A 467 8.89 26.22 -0.45
CA THR A 467 9.11 24.96 -1.17
C THR A 467 10.10 25.14 -2.31
N LEU A 468 9.99 26.23 -3.08
CA LEU A 468 10.91 26.47 -4.22
C LEU A 468 12.32 26.79 -3.73
N GLN A 469 12.47 27.59 -2.67
CA GLN A 469 13.76 27.82 -2.01
C GLN A 469 14.38 26.51 -1.49
N LEU A 470 13.57 25.60 -0.93
CA LEU A 470 14.01 24.28 -0.49
C LEU A 470 14.47 23.41 -1.67
N LEU A 471 13.74 23.40 -2.80
CA LEU A 471 14.07 22.61 -3.99
C LEU A 471 15.32 23.10 -4.74
N SER A 472 15.62 24.41 -4.67
CA SER A 472 16.87 25.00 -5.17
C SER A 472 18.12 24.58 -4.37
N ALA A 473 17.99 23.84 -3.27
CA ALA A 473 19.13 23.28 -2.55
C ALA A 473 19.94 22.30 -3.44
N LYS A 474 21.26 22.33 -3.25
CA LYS A 474 22.22 21.44 -3.96
C LYS A 474 21.99 19.95 -3.70
N GLU A 475 21.23 19.60 -2.66
CA GLU A 475 20.89 18.22 -2.31
C GLU A 475 19.77 17.63 -3.19
N TYR A 476 19.03 18.46 -3.95
CA TYR A 476 17.92 18.01 -4.80
C TYR A 476 18.11 18.35 -6.29
N PHE A 477 17.84 19.60 -6.69
CA PHE A 477 17.84 20.00 -8.11
C PHE A 477 18.88 21.07 -8.48
N ASP A 478 19.50 21.70 -7.48
CA ASP A 478 20.41 22.86 -7.65
C ASP A 478 19.70 24.10 -8.25
N VAL A 479 20.41 25.23 -8.26
CA VAL A 479 19.88 26.56 -8.62
C VAL A 479 19.39 26.64 -10.08
N ASN A 480 19.85 25.75 -10.96
CA ASN A 480 19.51 25.78 -12.39
C ASN A 480 18.09 25.24 -12.66
N ALA A 481 17.08 26.11 -12.50
CA ALA A 481 15.67 25.83 -12.74
C ALA A 481 15.38 25.22 -14.13
N ALA A 482 16.12 25.61 -15.17
CA ALA A 482 15.93 25.08 -16.53
C ALA A 482 16.27 23.57 -16.67
N LYS A 483 16.89 22.95 -15.65
CA LYS A 483 17.16 21.50 -15.58
C LYS A 483 16.23 20.75 -14.61
N TRP A 484 15.17 21.39 -14.12
CA TRP A 484 14.18 20.78 -13.23
C TRP A 484 13.20 19.86 -14.01
N PRO A 485 12.50 18.94 -13.34
CA PRO A 485 11.57 18.00 -13.99
C PRO A 485 10.41 18.71 -14.72
N LYS A 486 10.02 18.21 -15.91
CA LYS A 486 8.97 18.83 -16.75
C LYS A 486 7.63 19.01 -16.02
N GLY A 487 7.11 17.97 -15.37
CA GLY A 487 5.87 18.02 -14.60
C GLY A 487 5.94 18.89 -13.33
N LEU A 488 7.13 19.39 -12.95
CA LEU A 488 7.26 20.46 -11.97
C LEU A 488 7.27 21.84 -12.66
N LEU A 489 8.01 21.98 -13.77
CA LEU A 489 8.10 23.22 -14.56
C LEU A 489 6.75 23.72 -15.09
N GLU A 490 5.78 22.83 -15.37
CA GLU A 490 4.43 23.22 -15.79
C GLU A 490 3.74 24.17 -14.80
N TRP A 491 4.05 24.08 -13.50
CA TRP A 491 3.49 24.91 -12.42
C TRP A 491 4.29 26.20 -12.14
N LEU A 492 5.38 26.43 -12.88
CA LEU A 492 6.36 27.47 -12.60
C LEU A 492 6.55 28.45 -13.76
N GLU A 493 6.99 29.64 -13.42
CA GLU A 493 7.52 30.65 -14.33
C GLU A 493 8.98 30.91 -13.94
N ILE A 494 9.90 30.86 -14.91
CA ILE A 494 11.31 31.17 -14.67
C ILE A 494 11.53 32.63 -15.03
N ILE A 495 11.77 33.46 -14.02
CA ILE A 495 12.04 34.90 -14.16
C ILE A 495 13.48 35.14 -13.69
N ASP A 496 14.33 35.67 -14.57
CA ASP A 496 15.76 35.91 -14.32
C ASP A 496 16.54 34.68 -13.80
N GLY A 497 16.10 33.48 -14.20
CA GLY A 497 16.65 32.19 -13.77
C GLY A 497 16.09 31.67 -12.44
N ILE A 498 15.33 32.48 -11.70
CA ILE A 498 14.68 32.11 -10.44
C ILE A 498 13.32 31.44 -10.74
N PRO A 499 13.03 30.25 -10.18
CA PRO A 499 11.71 29.63 -10.31
C PRO A 499 10.71 30.34 -9.40
N LYS A 500 9.64 30.89 -9.99
CA LYS A 500 8.48 31.45 -9.30
C LYS A 500 7.26 30.56 -9.51
N CYS A 501 6.38 30.45 -8.51
CA CYS A 501 5.15 29.69 -8.64
C CYS A 501 4.09 30.48 -9.42
N LYS A 502 3.40 29.82 -10.36
CA LYS A 502 2.18 30.37 -10.98
C LYS A 502 1.08 30.55 -9.92
N PRO A 503 0.21 31.57 -10.01
CA PRO A 503 -0.85 31.78 -9.01
C PRO A 503 -1.75 30.56 -8.79
N GLU A 504 -2.11 29.86 -9.86
CA GLU A 504 -2.91 28.63 -9.83
C GLU A 504 -2.18 27.43 -9.20
N GLY A 505 -0.84 27.43 -9.26
CA GLY A 505 0.02 26.37 -8.74
C GLY A 505 0.33 26.49 -7.24
N ALA A 506 -0.01 27.61 -6.60
CA ALA A 506 0.44 27.91 -5.24
C ALA A 506 0.06 26.82 -4.21
N GLY A 507 -1.20 26.36 -4.21
CA GLY A 507 -1.64 25.26 -3.35
C GLY A 507 -0.98 23.92 -3.67
N CYS A 508 -0.68 23.66 -4.94
CA CYS A 508 0.00 22.44 -5.41
C CYS A 508 1.47 22.41 -4.93
N ILE A 509 2.21 23.51 -5.09
CA ILE A 509 3.61 23.63 -4.65
C ILE A 509 3.72 23.72 -3.12
N SER A 510 2.71 24.25 -2.42
CA SER A 510 2.63 24.17 -0.95
C SER A 510 2.37 22.73 -0.46
N ALA A 511 1.45 21.99 -1.11
CA ALA A 511 1.22 20.57 -0.84
C ALA A 511 2.47 19.70 -1.13
N LEU A 512 3.22 19.99 -2.21
CA LEU A 512 4.53 19.38 -2.47
C LEU A 512 5.51 19.68 -1.32
N GLY A 513 5.53 20.91 -0.80
CA GLY A 513 6.31 21.28 0.38
C GLY A 513 5.99 20.43 1.61
N ALA A 514 4.70 20.17 1.86
CA ALA A 514 4.25 19.33 2.96
C ALA A 514 4.68 17.86 2.81
N VAL A 515 4.63 17.32 1.58
CA VAL A 515 5.19 15.99 1.26
C VAL A 515 6.69 15.98 1.54
N ILE A 516 7.46 16.95 1.02
CA ILE A 516 8.92 17.02 1.21
C ILE A 516 9.27 17.15 2.69
N TRP A 517 8.56 17.98 3.46
CA TRP A 517 8.76 18.10 4.91
C TRP A 517 8.57 16.75 5.63
N TYR A 518 7.53 15.99 5.29
CA TYR A 518 7.29 14.69 5.90
C TYR A 518 8.31 13.63 5.43
N LEU A 519 8.70 13.65 4.15
CA LEU A 519 9.80 12.83 3.63
C LEU A 519 11.14 13.16 4.31
N LYS A 520 11.35 14.42 4.74
CA LYS A 520 12.51 14.88 5.50
C LYS A 520 12.46 14.46 6.97
N ARG A 521 11.29 14.51 7.61
CA ARG A 521 11.05 13.85 8.92
C ARG A 521 11.31 12.33 8.85
N CYS A 522 11.05 11.71 7.71
CA CYS A 522 11.35 10.30 7.43
C CYS A 522 12.81 10.02 7.06
N LEU A 523 13.61 11.00 6.65
CA LEU A 523 14.95 10.84 6.09
C LEU A 523 14.97 10.00 4.78
N ILE A 524 14.05 10.33 3.86
CA ILE A 524 13.96 9.80 2.48
C ILE A 524 13.74 10.87 1.40
N ASP A 525 13.42 12.11 1.78
CA ASP A 525 14.35 13.19 1.42
C ASP A 525 14.84 13.25 -0.04
N VAL A 526 16.17 13.29 -0.11
CA VAL A 526 16.99 13.13 -1.30
C VAL A 526 16.61 11.86 -2.08
N ASP A 527 16.48 10.69 -1.42
CA ASP A 527 16.20 9.38 -2.07
C ASP A 527 15.00 9.39 -3.04
N MET A 528 13.96 10.17 -2.72
CA MET A 528 12.79 10.35 -3.58
C MET A 528 13.02 11.46 -4.61
N LEU A 529 13.53 12.62 -4.17
CA LEU A 529 13.65 13.80 -5.02
C LEU A 529 14.69 13.63 -6.14
N THR A 530 15.84 13.01 -5.87
CA THR A 530 16.90 12.83 -6.90
C THR A 530 16.50 11.89 -8.03
N MET A 531 15.43 11.10 -7.89
CA MET A 531 14.84 10.31 -8.97
C MET A 531 14.19 11.18 -10.07
N ARG A 532 13.89 12.46 -9.78
CA ARG A 532 13.39 13.46 -10.75
C ARG A 532 12.07 13.08 -11.47
N LYS A 533 11.30 12.12 -10.96
CA LYS A 533 10.02 11.69 -11.55
C LYS A 533 8.85 12.53 -11.03
N PHE A 534 8.40 13.49 -11.83
CA PHE A 534 7.24 14.33 -11.56
C PHE A 534 6.27 14.28 -12.74
N GLU A 535 5.03 13.89 -12.48
CA GLU A 535 3.97 13.74 -13.48
C GLU A 535 2.76 14.60 -13.07
N CYS A 536 2.22 15.43 -13.97
CA CYS A 536 1.02 16.20 -13.68
C CYS A 536 -0.21 15.29 -13.70
N TYR A 537 -1.05 15.37 -12.66
CA TYR A 537 -2.31 14.65 -12.56
C TYR A 537 -3.49 15.61 -12.67
N VAL A 538 -4.33 15.39 -13.67
CA VAL A 538 -5.63 16.05 -13.82
C VAL A 538 -6.72 15.00 -13.51
N PRO A 539 -7.65 15.27 -12.58
CA PRO A 539 -8.74 14.33 -12.30
C PRO A 539 -9.58 14.02 -13.56
N PRO A 540 -10.00 12.76 -13.78
CA PRO A 540 -10.79 12.37 -14.95
C PRO A 540 -12.05 13.21 -15.22
N THR A 541 -12.70 13.73 -14.17
CA THR A 541 -13.85 14.63 -14.29
C THR A 541 -13.54 15.93 -15.05
N LEU A 542 -12.27 16.32 -15.19
CA LEU A 542 -11.82 17.57 -15.81
C LEU A 542 -11.01 17.36 -17.10
N LEU A 543 -10.49 16.15 -17.35
CA LEU A 543 -9.72 15.84 -18.57
C LEU A 543 -10.54 16.08 -19.84
N ASN A 544 -11.77 15.54 -19.90
CA ASN A 544 -12.70 15.72 -21.03
C ASN A 544 -13.23 17.16 -21.19
N VAL A 545 -12.95 18.07 -20.24
CA VAL A 545 -13.30 19.49 -20.34
C VAL A 545 -12.15 20.29 -20.96
N ARG A 546 -10.90 20.00 -20.57
CA ARG A 546 -9.71 20.71 -21.10
C ARG A 546 -9.47 20.48 -22.59
N THR A 547 -9.88 19.34 -23.14
CA THR A 547 -9.84 19.07 -24.59
C THR A 547 -11.01 19.72 -25.37
N GLY A 548 -11.95 20.38 -24.69
CA GLY A 548 -13.17 20.95 -25.29
C GLY A 548 -13.09 22.43 -25.69
N ASN A 549 -11.90 23.06 -25.70
CA ASN A 549 -11.75 24.49 -26.03
C ASN A 549 -11.80 24.82 -27.54
N THR A 550 -12.08 23.84 -28.40
CA THR A 550 -12.54 24.09 -29.78
C THR A 550 -14.07 24.23 -29.78
N GLU A 551 -14.55 25.40 -30.21
CA GLU A 551 -15.95 25.80 -30.06
C GLU A 551 -16.93 24.86 -30.79
N THR A 552 -17.80 24.17 -30.04
CA THR A 552 -19.02 23.53 -30.55
C THR A 552 -20.24 23.89 -29.71
N THR A 553 -20.51 25.19 -29.56
CA THR A 553 -21.82 25.72 -29.15
C THR A 553 -22.84 25.53 -30.29
N GLY A 554 -23.27 24.30 -30.54
CA GLY A 554 -24.26 23.97 -31.56
C GLY A 554 -24.67 22.50 -31.57
N GLU A 555 -25.89 22.23 -32.01
CA GLU A 555 -26.41 20.87 -32.22
C GLU A 555 -25.68 20.23 -33.42
N GLY A 556 -24.69 19.38 -33.15
CA GLY A 556 -23.82 18.81 -34.19
C GLY A 556 -23.27 17.43 -33.84
N THR A 557 -23.08 16.59 -34.86
CA THR A 557 -22.52 15.24 -34.75
C THR A 557 -21.08 15.26 -34.22
N ALA A 558 -20.81 14.54 -33.13
CA ALA A 558 -19.47 14.36 -32.61
C ALA A 558 -18.60 13.50 -33.55
N SER A 559 -17.67 14.15 -34.25
CA SER A 559 -16.70 13.53 -35.16
C SER A 559 -15.84 12.47 -34.46
N GLU A 560 -15.28 11.48 -35.19
CA GLU A 560 -14.24 10.58 -34.67
C GLU A 560 -13.14 11.36 -33.89
N THR A 561 -12.70 12.52 -34.40
CA THR A 561 -11.71 13.41 -33.76
C THR A 561 -12.15 14.08 -32.45
N TYR A 562 -13.46 14.13 -32.15
CA TYR A 562 -13.93 14.62 -30.85
C TYR A 562 -13.46 13.68 -29.72
N TRP A 563 -13.19 12.42 -30.01
CA TRP A 563 -12.88 11.39 -29.00
C TRP A 563 -11.39 11.19 -28.72
N ASP A 564 -10.52 11.82 -29.50
CA ASP A 564 -9.07 11.80 -29.33
C ASP A 564 -8.67 12.28 -27.92
N ASP A 565 -7.71 11.58 -27.28
CA ASP A 565 -7.25 11.78 -25.89
C ASP A 565 -8.35 11.78 -24.78
N ARG A 566 -9.64 11.57 -25.09
CA ARG A 566 -10.72 11.49 -24.09
C ARG A 566 -10.73 10.14 -23.36
N ILE A 567 -11.25 10.17 -22.14
CA ILE A 567 -11.38 8.99 -21.26
C ILE A 567 -12.79 8.83 -20.72
N LEU A 568 -13.15 7.60 -20.38
CA LEU A 568 -14.40 7.28 -19.71
C LEU A 568 -14.30 7.66 -18.22
N VAL A 569 -15.06 8.68 -17.81
CA VAL A 569 -15.11 9.12 -16.42
C VAL A 569 -15.89 8.12 -15.56
N LEU A 570 -15.18 7.49 -14.63
CA LEU A 570 -15.76 6.70 -13.55
C LEU A 570 -15.51 7.42 -12.23
N ASP A 571 -16.53 8.06 -11.67
CA ASP A 571 -16.43 8.69 -10.35
C ASP A 571 -16.40 7.65 -9.22
N GLY A 572 -16.04 8.09 -8.01
CA GLY A 572 -15.89 7.20 -6.85
C GLY A 572 -17.18 6.46 -6.45
N ILE A 573 -18.36 6.97 -6.83
CA ILE A 573 -19.65 6.32 -6.58
C ILE A 573 -19.87 5.22 -7.62
N SER A 574 -19.65 5.50 -8.90
CA SER A 574 -19.72 4.50 -9.98
C SER A 574 -18.71 3.36 -9.85
N LEU A 575 -17.45 3.64 -9.45
CA LEU A 575 -16.45 2.59 -9.21
C LEU A 575 -16.90 1.58 -8.13
N HIS A 576 -17.49 2.08 -7.04
CA HIS A 576 -18.01 1.28 -5.94
C HIS A 576 -19.29 0.52 -6.34
N ASN A 577 -20.29 1.22 -6.88
CA ASN A 577 -21.60 0.65 -7.19
C ASN A 577 -21.55 -0.44 -8.27
N LEU A 578 -20.60 -0.35 -9.19
CA LEU A 578 -20.37 -1.35 -10.24
C LEU A 578 -19.33 -2.42 -9.84
N ASN A 579 -18.74 -2.33 -8.65
CA ASN A 579 -17.66 -3.21 -8.16
C ASN A 579 -16.49 -3.32 -9.16
N ILE A 580 -16.03 -2.18 -9.69
CA ILE A 580 -14.99 -2.15 -10.74
C ILE A 580 -13.63 -2.53 -10.17
N VAL A 581 -13.23 -1.83 -9.11
CA VAL A 581 -12.11 -2.18 -8.22
C VAL A 581 -12.67 -2.62 -6.88
N SER A 582 -12.02 -3.58 -6.22
CA SER A 582 -12.36 -3.90 -4.83
C SER A 582 -12.04 -2.70 -3.93
N SER A 583 -12.80 -2.51 -2.84
CA SER A 583 -12.48 -1.54 -1.80
C SER A 583 -11.16 -1.93 -1.13
N SER A 584 -10.06 -1.36 -1.61
CA SER A 584 -8.73 -1.98 -1.57
C SER A 584 -8.05 -1.99 -0.18
N PHE A 585 -8.73 -1.50 0.86
CA PHE A 585 -8.26 -1.53 2.23
C PHE A 585 -9.03 -2.56 3.05
N LYS A 586 -8.31 -3.58 3.54
CA LYS A 586 -8.80 -4.67 4.43
C LYS A 586 -9.19 -4.16 5.83
N SER A 587 -10.12 -3.23 5.90
CA SER A 587 -10.66 -2.67 7.14
C SER A 587 -11.58 -3.68 7.81
N ARG A 588 -11.11 -4.37 8.86
CA ARG A 588 -11.94 -5.23 9.73
C ARG A 588 -13.14 -4.52 10.39
N LYS A 589 -13.35 -3.22 10.14
CA LYS A 589 -14.50 -2.43 10.64
C LYS A 589 -15.65 -2.31 9.64
N GLN A 590 -15.41 -2.48 8.33
CA GLN A 590 -16.48 -2.67 7.37
C GLN A 590 -16.64 -4.16 7.12
N LEU A 591 -17.89 -4.63 7.14
CA LEU A 591 -18.23 -5.99 6.71
C LEU A 591 -18.28 -6.03 5.18
N SER A 592 -17.18 -5.64 4.53
CA SER A 592 -16.99 -5.82 3.09
C SER A 592 -16.94 -7.33 2.85
N ASP A 593 -17.99 -7.86 2.25
CA ASP A 593 -18.12 -9.29 1.98
C ASP A 593 -16.87 -9.80 1.23
N PRO A 594 -16.10 -10.75 1.80
CA PRO A 594 -14.90 -11.31 1.16
C PRO A 594 -15.23 -11.92 -0.21
N THR A 595 -16.46 -12.40 -0.36
CA THR A 595 -17.07 -12.84 -1.62
C THR A 595 -17.07 -11.66 -2.59
N ALA A 596 -17.82 -10.57 -2.34
CA ALA A 596 -17.90 -9.40 -3.22
C ALA A 596 -16.53 -8.84 -3.69
N SER A 597 -15.52 -8.78 -2.82
CA SER A 597 -14.15 -8.36 -3.19
C SER A 597 -13.50 -9.26 -4.25
N LYS A 598 -13.76 -10.58 -4.22
CA LYS A 598 -13.24 -11.55 -5.19
C LYS A 598 -13.83 -11.33 -6.60
N TYR A 599 -15.06 -10.82 -6.70
CA TYR A 599 -15.80 -10.61 -7.96
C TYR A 599 -15.81 -9.16 -8.46
N SER A 600 -14.84 -8.35 -8.06
CA SER A 600 -14.60 -7.05 -8.71
C SER A 600 -14.10 -7.25 -10.15
N LEU A 601 -14.44 -6.35 -11.09
CA LEU A 601 -14.03 -6.43 -12.49
C LEU A 601 -12.50 -6.60 -12.63
N PHE A 602 -11.72 -5.81 -11.87
CA PHE A 602 -10.26 -5.93 -11.79
C PHE A 602 -9.81 -7.37 -11.48
N ASN A 603 -10.30 -8.00 -10.41
CA ASN A 603 -9.94 -9.38 -10.05
C ASN A 603 -10.42 -10.44 -11.05
N THR A 604 -11.50 -10.15 -11.80
CA THR A 604 -12.01 -11.01 -12.87
C THR A 604 -11.10 -11.02 -14.11
N ILE A 605 -10.56 -9.88 -14.52
CA ILE A 605 -9.73 -9.74 -15.73
C ILE A 605 -8.22 -9.78 -15.46
N ASN A 606 -7.78 -9.60 -14.22
CA ASN A 606 -6.36 -9.60 -13.86
C ASN A 606 -5.74 -11.00 -13.95
N ARG A 607 -4.95 -11.19 -15.01
CA ARG A 607 -4.11 -12.34 -15.33
C ARG A 607 -2.65 -11.90 -15.62
N CYS A 608 -2.32 -10.64 -15.33
CA CYS A 608 -0.98 -10.06 -15.41
C CYS A 608 -0.01 -10.90 -14.57
N SER A 609 1.18 -11.16 -15.09
CA SER A 609 2.21 -11.92 -14.39
C SER A 609 3.03 -10.99 -13.49
N THR A 610 3.40 -9.82 -14.01
CA THR A 610 4.32 -8.86 -13.37
C THR A 610 3.63 -7.99 -12.30
N PRO A 611 4.35 -7.49 -11.28
CA PRO A 611 3.81 -6.54 -10.33
C PRO A 611 3.46 -5.17 -10.94
N PHE A 612 4.29 -4.67 -11.86
CA PHE A 612 4.07 -3.38 -12.53
C PHE A 612 2.93 -3.44 -13.55
N GLY A 613 2.74 -4.55 -14.28
CA GLY A 613 1.57 -4.79 -15.12
C GLY A 613 0.26 -4.78 -14.32
N LYS A 614 0.26 -5.35 -13.10
CA LYS A 614 -0.90 -5.27 -12.18
C LYS A 614 -1.23 -3.84 -11.75
N ARG A 615 -0.21 -2.99 -11.54
CA ARG A 615 -0.39 -1.56 -11.23
C ARG A 615 -0.94 -0.80 -12.44
N LEU A 616 -0.42 -1.05 -13.65
CA LEU A 616 -0.92 -0.44 -14.89
C LEU A 616 -2.38 -0.86 -15.20
N LEU A 617 -2.72 -2.14 -15.01
CA LEU A 617 -4.10 -2.62 -15.16
C LEU A 617 -5.07 -1.89 -14.22
N HIS A 618 -4.66 -1.58 -12.98
CA HIS A 618 -5.51 -0.83 -12.05
C HIS A 618 -5.81 0.58 -12.58
N GLN A 619 -4.83 1.25 -13.18
CA GLN A 619 -5.02 2.55 -13.81
C GLN A 619 -5.95 2.46 -15.03
N TRP A 620 -5.73 1.49 -15.94
CA TRP A 620 -6.59 1.28 -17.11
C TRP A 620 -8.05 0.90 -16.75
N VAL A 621 -8.26 0.27 -15.59
CA VAL A 621 -9.59 -0.06 -15.06
C VAL A 621 -10.29 1.17 -14.44
N CYS A 622 -9.55 2.07 -13.80
CA CYS A 622 -10.12 3.29 -13.22
C CYS A 622 -10.39 4.39 -14.26
N ALA A 623 -9.55 4.46 -15.30
CA ALA A 623 -9.70 5.37 -16.44
C ALA A 623 -9.62 4.60 -17.77
N PRO A 624 -10.73 3.99 -18.23
CA PRO A 624 -10.85 3.47 -19.60
C PRO A 624 -10.81 4.62 -20.62
N ILE A 625 -10.59 4.31 -21.89
CA ILE A 625 -10.34 5.31 -22.95
C ILE A 625 -11.56 5.50 -23.86
N CYS A 626 -11.61 6.63 -24.56
CA CYS A 626 -12.53 6.88 -25.68
C CYS A 626 -11.81 6.94 -27.04
N ASP A 627 -10.49 7.14 -27.03
CA ASP A 627 -9.64 7.30 -28.22
C ASP A 627 -9.85 6.19 -29.27
N PRO A 628 -10.27 6.54 -30.51
CA PRO A 628 -10.62 5.55 -31.54
C PRO A 628 -9.44 4.69 -31.99
N LYS A 629 -8.24 5.28 -32.10
CA LYS A 629 -7.03 4.60 -32.58
C LYS A 629 -6.52 3.60 -31.54
N MET A 630 -6.39 4.04 -30.29
CA MET A 630 -5.90 3.25 -29.17
C MET A 630 -6.89 2.13 -28.79
N LEU A 631 -8.20 2.36 -28.87
CA LEU A 631 -9.20 1.29 -28.73
C LEU A 631 -9.00 0.20 -29.79
N ARG A 632 -8.85 0.59 -31.06
CA ARG A 632 -8.63 -0.33 -32.19
C ARG A 632 -7.33 -1.12 -32.01
N GLN A 633 -6.22 -0.43 -31.78
CA GLN A 633 -4.90 -1.02 -31.51
C GLN A 633 -4.89 -2.04 -30.36
N ARG A 634 -5.58 -1.74 -29.24
CA ARG A 634 -5.71 -2.68 -28.11
C ARG A 634 -6.49 -3.92 -28.52
N GLN A 635 -7.62 -3.77 -29.20
CA GLN A 635 -8.40 -4.90 -29.70
C GLN A 635 -7.59 -5.76 -30.67
N ASP A 636 -6.87 -5.16 -31.63
CA ASP A 636 -6.05 -5.88 -32.61
C ASP A 636 -4.94 -6.69 -31.94
N ALA A 637 -4.23 -6.07 -30.98
CA ALA A 637 -3.21 -6.75 -30.18
C ALA A 637 -3.79 -7.92 -29.35
N ILE A 638 -4.99 -7.76 -28.78
CA ILE A 638 -5.65 -8.81 -27.98
C ILE A 638 -6.17 -9.94 -28.88
N VAL A 639 -6.72 -9.63 -30.06
CA VAL A 639 -7.17 -10.64 -31.03
C VAL A 639 -5.99 -11.46 -31.54
N TRP A 640 -4.87 -10.81 -31.92
CA TRP A 640 -3.65 -11.49 -32.37
C TRP A 640 -3.09 -12.42 -31.27
N LEU A 641 -2.97 -11.96 -30.02
CA LEU A 641 -2.57 -12.80 -28.88
C LEU A 641 -3.60 -13.89 -28.53
N ALA A 642 -4.88 -13.67 -28.81
CA ALA A 642 -5.96 -14.63 -28.60
C ALA A 642 -6.09 -15.66 -29.73
N ASP A 643 -5.37 -15.52 -30.85
CA ASP A 643 -5.41 -16.49 -31.93
C ASP A 643 -4.82 -17.87 -31.51
N PRO A 644 -5.28 -18.99 -32.10
CA PRO A 644 -4.66 -20.29 -31.88
C PRO A 644 -3.20 -20.39 -32.36
N SER A 645 -2.84 -19.75 -33.47
CA SER A 645 -1.46 -19.76 -34.02
C SER A 645 -0.46 -19.14 -33.04
N CYS A 646 -0.82 -18.02 -32.43
CA CYS A 646 -0.01 -17.31 -31.45
C CYS A 646 -0.02 -17.97 -30.05
N SER A 647 -0.65 -19.14 -29.89
CA SER A 647 -0.82 -19.74 -28.56
C SER A 647 0.46 -20.31 -27.96
N GLU A 648 1.43 -20.76 -28.76
CA GLU A 648 2.75 -21.18 -28.25
C GLU A 648 3.55 -19.96 -27.77
N PHE A 649 3.62 -18.90 -28.59
CA PHE A 649 4.21 -17.62 -28.21
C PHE A 649 3.59 -17.06 -26.92
N LEU A 650 2.26 -17.09 -26.77
CA LEU A 650 1.58 -16.62 -25.57
C LEU A 650 1.97 -17.40 -24.30
N ILE A 651 2.24 -18.70 -24.40
CA ILE A 651 2.70 -19.52 -23.28
C ILE A 651 4.13 -19.14 -22.90
N GLN A 652 5.04 -19.16 -23.86
CA GLN A 652 6.46 -18.84 -23.64
C GLN A 652 6.65 -17.40 -23.13
N ALA A 653 5.96 -16.42 -23.73
CA ALA A 653 5.98 -15.03 -23.30
C ALA A 653 5.47 -14.87 -21.85
N LYS A 654 4.44 -15.64 -21.45
CA LYS A 654 3.92 -15.64 -20.08
C LYS A 654 4.88 -16.29 -19.09
N GLU A 655 5.69 -17.26 -19.50
CA GLU A 655 6.75 -17.85 -18.69
C GLU A 655 7.91 -16.85 -18.49
N CYS A 656 8.32 -16.14 -19.55
CA CYS A 656 9.25 -15.01 -19.42
C CYS A 656 8.72 -13.93 -18.45
N LEU A 657 7.45 -13.50 -18.61
CA LEU A 657 6.83 -12.49 -17.74
C LEU A 657 6.66 -12.95 -16.28
N ARG A 658 6.49 -14.26 -16.02
CA ARG A 658 6.47 -14.84 -14.67
C ARG A 658 7.83 -14.88 -13.99
N ALA A 659 8.92 -14.91 -14.76
CA ALA A 659 10.28 -14.86 -14.24
C ALA A 659 10.73 -13.42 -13.89
N LEU A 660 9.96 -12.39 -14.26
CA LEU A 660 10.31 -11.00 -13.95
C LEU A 660 10.00 -10.63 -12.49
N PRO A 661 10.96 -10.03 -11.75
CA PRO A 661 10.73 -9.50 -10.42
C PRO A 661 9.96 -8.15 -10.47
N ASP A 662 9.75 -7.50 -9.32
CA ASP A 662 9.26 -6.11 -9.29
C ASP A 662 10.39 -5.12 -9.68
N VAL A 663 10.78 -5.14 -10.95
CA VAL A 663 11.86 -4.31 -11.52
C VAL A 663 11.63 -2.83 -11.20
N GLU A 664 10.39 -2.34 -11.26
CA GLU A 664 10.06 -0.94 -10.99
C GLU A 664 10.42 -0.51 -9.55
N ARG A 665 10.14 -1.36 -8.55
CA ARG A 665 10.56 -1.13 -7.16
C ARG A 665 12.07 -1.34 -6.97
N LEU A 666 12.67 -2.31 -7.67
CA LEU A 666 14.12 -2.54 -7.60
C LEU A 666 14.94 -1.38 -8.20
N LEU A 667 14.45 -0.69 -9.24
CA LEU A 667 15.06 0.54 -9.76
C LEU A 667 15.14 1.64 -8.68
N GLN A 668 14.08 1.81 -7.87
CA GLN A 668 14.07 2.74 -6.72
C GLN A 668 15.17 2.36 -5.70
N LYS A 669 15.30 1.07 -5.39
CA LYS A 669 16.32 0.57 -4.47
C LYS A 669 17.75 0.81 -5.00
N ILE A 670 18.02 0.50 -6.27
CA ILE A 670 19.36 0.69 -6.87
C ILE A 670 19.74 2.18 -6.94
N HIS A 671 18.81 3.07 -7.33
CA HIS A 671 19.02 4.53 -7.23
C HIS A 671 19.50 4.92 -5.83
N THR A 672 18.75 4.50 -4.81
CA THR A 672 19.05 4.74 -3.39
C THR A 672 20.44 4.23 -2.98
N PHE A 673 20.90 3.10 -3.55
CA PHE A 673 22.22 2.54 -3.27
C PHE A 673 23.37 3.25 -4.03
N GLY A 674 23.07 4.00 -5.10
CA GLY A 674 24.05 4.79 -5.85
C GLY A 674 24.34 6.17 -5.24
N LEU A 675 23.46 6.72 -4.40
CA LEU A 675 23.53 8.10 -3.90
C LEU A 675 24.76 8.37 -3.02
N LYS A 676 25.64 9.26 -3.48
CA LYS A 676 26.81 9.74 -2.71
C LYS A 676 26.40 10.46 -1.43
N TYR A 677 25.29 11.21 -1.45
CA TYR A 677 24.71 11.85 -0.26
C TYR A 677 24.44 10.86 0.89
N ARG A 678 23.99 9.64 0.57
CA ARG A 678 23.72 8.58 1.55
C ARG A 678 24.96 8.04 2.25
N ARG A 679 26.13 8.19 1.64
CA ARG A 679 27.44 7.84 2.21
C ARG A 679 28.01 9.00 3.03
N ASP A 680 27.96 10.22 2.48
CA ASP A 680 28.70 11.37 3.02
C ASP A 680 27.96 12.13 4.14
N ALA A 681 26.65 12.37 3.97
CA ALA A 681 25.88 13.27 4.83
C ALA A 681 24.82 12.56 5.67
N HIS A 682 24.13 11.57 5.10
CA HIS A 682 23.00 10.89 5.74
C HIS A 682 23.43 10.04 6.95
N PRO A 683 22.66 10.00 8.07
CA PRO A 683 23.04 9.22 9.26
C PRO A 683 23.21 7.71 9.00
N ASP A 684 22.46 7.13 8.07
CA ASP A 684 22.52 5.71 7.69
C ASP A 684 23.87 5.34 7.03
N GLY A 685 24.60 6.32 6.49
CA GLY A 685 25.97 6.14 5.98
C GLY A 685 27.04 6.00 7.07
N ARG A 686 26.73 6.45 8.30
CA ARG A 686 27.59 6.34 9.49
C ARG A 686 27.15 5.22 10.45
N ALA A 687 26.05 4.53 10.14
CA ALA A 687 25.46 3.55 11.04
C ALA A 687 26.26 2.24 11.11
N VAL A 688 26.55 1.79 12.34
CA VAL A 688 27.35 0.59 12.62
C VAL A 688 26.47 -0.66 12.56
N MET A 689 26.43 -1.29 11.37
CA MET A 689 25.71 -2.55 11.12
C MET A 689 26.58 -3.76 11.51
N PHE A 690 26.02 -4.71 12.25
CA PHE A 690 26.73 -5.95 12.63
C PHE A 690 26.56 -7.06 11.57
N GLU A 691 25.56 -6.97 10.69
CA GLU A 691 25.28 -7.91 9.59
C GLU A 691 25.70 -7.38 8.20
N GLN A 692 26.66 -6.45 8.14
CA GLN A 692 27.01 -5.69 6.93
C GLN A 692 27.31 -6.56 5.68
N ILE A 693 28.00 -7.71 5.85
CA ILE A 693 28.28 -8.64 4.74
C ILE A 693 26.98 -9.18 4.15
N LYS A 694 25.99 -9.49 4.99
CA LYS A 694 24.67 -9.97 4.58
C LYS A 694 23.88 -8.88 3.85
N TYR A 695 23.97 -7.64 4.32
CA TYR A 695 23.35 -6.50 3.65
C TYR A 695 23.99 -6.16 2.30
N ASN A 696 25.32 -6.27 2.16
CA ASN A 696 25.97 -6.11 0.87
C ASN A 696 25.63 -7.27 -0.10
N ARG A 697 25.59 -8.53 0.37
CA ARG A 697 25.06 -9.65 -0.42
C ARG A 697 23.62 -9.40 -0.89
N ARG A 698 22.73 -8.86 -0.04
CA ARG A 698 21.36 -8.46 -0.43
C ARG A 698 21.36 -7.37 -1.52
N LYS A 699 22.15 -6.29 -1.37
CA LYS A 699 22.27 -5.22 -2.40
C LYS A 699 22.81 -5.74 -3.74
N ILE A 700 23.79 -6.65 -3.71
CA ILE A 700 24.36 -7.27 -4.91
C ILE A 700 23.30 -8.17 -5.57
N ASN A 701 22.56 -8.97 -4.79
CA ASN A 701 21.44 -9.76 -5.32
C ASN A 701 20.35 -8.86 -5.94
N ASP A 702 19.98 -7.73 -5.32
CA ASP A 702 19.02 -6.77 -5.88
C ASP A 702 19.44 -6.28 -7.29
N LEU A 703 20.72 -5.92 -7.49
CA LEU A 703 21.24 -5.54 -8.80
C LEU A 703 21.26 -6.71 -9.79
N LEU A 704 21.76 -7.88 -9.37
CA LEU A 704 21.83 -9.06 -10.23
C LEU A 704 20.43 -9.49 -10.69
N THR A 705 19.44 -9.49 -9.81
CA THR A 705 18.04 -9.81 -10.14
C THR A 705 17.37 -8.75 -11.04
N VAL A 706 17.82 -7.49 -11.01
CA VAL A 706 17.42 -6.49 -12.03
C VAL A 706 18.07 -6.75 -13.37
N LEU A 707 19.36 -7.10 -13.42
CA LEU A 707 20.06 -7.44 -14.66
C LEU A 707 19.48 -8.72 -15.30
N GLU A 708 19.21 -9.75 -14.49
CA GLU A 708 18.48 -10.96 -14.88
C GLU A 708 17.06 -10.60 -15.41
N GLY A 709 16.36 -9.68 -14.74
CA GLY A 709 15.05 -9.18 -15.19
C GLY A 709 15.10 -8.47 -16.55
N PHE A 710 16.08 -7.58 -16.77
CA PHE A 710 16.25 -6.91 -18.07
C PHE A 710 16.77 -7.85 -19.17
N GLU A 711 17.55 -8.88 -18.83
CA GLU A 711 17.88 -9.98 -19.74
C GLU A 711 16.63 -10.75 -20.17
N LYS A 712 15.72 -11.09 -19.24
CA LYS A 712 14.42 -11.71 -19.59
C LYS A 712 13.50 -10.80 -20.40
N ILE A 713 13.61 -9.48 -20.25
CA ILE A 713 12.95 -8.50 -21.13
C ILE A 713 13.59 -8.50 -22.54
N ARG A 714 14.92 -8.63 -22.64
CA ARG A 714 15.63 -8.78 -23.93
C ARG A 714 15.23 -10.08 -24.64
N GLU A 715 15.20 -11.20 -23.91
CA GLU A 715 14.68 -12.49 -24.41
C GLU A 715 13.25 -12.38 -24.93
N LEU A 716 12.35 -11.72 -24.19
CA LEU A 716 10.95 -11.53 -24.59
C LEU A 716 10.81 -10.71 -25.89
N SER A 717 11.59 -9.63 -26.06
CA SER A 717 11.63 -8.86 -27.31
C SER A 717 12.18 -9.69 -28.48
N GLN A 718 13.25 -10.48 -28.25
CA GLN A 718 13.76 -11.39 -29.27
C GLN A 718 12.75 -12.49 -29.64
N LEU A 719 12.04 -13.04 -28.67
CA LEU A 719 11.00 -14.05 -28.87
C LEU A 719 9.86 -13.49 -29.73
N TYR A 720 9.38 -12.29 -29.43
CA TYR A 720 8.37 -11.62 -30.25
C TYR A 720 8.86 -11.39 -31.68
N ARG A 721 10.07 -10.85 -31.86
CA ARG A 721 10.68 -10.62 -33.19
C ARG A 721 10.90 -11.89 -34.03
N ARG A 722 10.87 -13.09 -33.42
CA ARG A 722 10.91 -14.39 -34.13
C ARG A 722 9.53 -14.94 -34.51
N ASN A 723 8.47 -14.51 -33.82
CA ASN A 723 7.10 -15.01 -33.98
C ASN A 723 6.15 -14.00 -34.66
N ARG A 724 6.60 -12.77 -34.91
CA ARG A 724 5.80 -11.75 -35.60
C ARG A 724 5.57 -12.10 -37.08
N SER A 725 4.37 -11.81 -37.57
CA SER A 725 4.03 -11.76 -39.00
C SER A 725 4.12 -10.32 -39.52
N ASP A 726 4.03 -10.11 -40.83
CA ASP A 726 3.92 -8.75 -41.40
C ASP A 726 2.62 -8.05 -40.94
N ASP A 727 1.54 -8.80 -40.71
CA ASP A 727 0.26 -8.34 -40.14
C ASP A 727 0.29 -8.05 -38.62
N SER A 728 1.47 -7.83 -38.03
CA SER A 728 1.59 -7.65 -36.57
C SER A 728 1.07 -6.28 -36.09
N PRO A 729 0.20 -6.23 -35.07
CA PRO A 729 -0.38 -4.97 -34.57
C PRO A 729 0.66 -3.91 -34.14
N GLU A 730 0.44 -2.66 -34.57
CA GLU A 730 1.29 -1.47 -34.29
C GLU A 730 1.68 -1.35 -32.80
N LEU A 731 0.73 -1.64 -31.91
CA LEU A 731 0.94 -1.57 -30.46
C LEU A 731 1.87 -2.67 -29.92
N LEU A 732 1.92 -3.85 -30.55
CA LEU A 732 2.87 -4.91 -30.20
C LEU A 732 4.28 -4.59 -30.75
N GLU A 733 4.36 -4.01 -31.95
CA GLU A 733 5.63 -3.47 -32.49
C GLU A 733 6.20 -2.33 -31.64
N LEU A 734 5.33 -1.51 -31.03
CA LEU A 734 5.70 -0.52 -30.02
C LEU A 734 6.15 -1.16 -28.70
N CYS A 735 5.48 -2.23 -28.25
CA CYS A 735 5.76 -2.86 -26.96
C CYS A 735 7.02 -3.75 -26.96
N LEU A 736 7.32 -4.47 -28.03
CA LEU A 736 8.41 -5.47 -28.10
C LEU A 736 9.18 -5.51 -29.44
N GLY A 737 8.64 -4.90 -30.50
CA GLY A 737 9.17 -4.96 -31.86
C GLY A 737 10.30 -3.97 -32.15
N ASN A 738 10.27 -3.35 -33.34
CA ASN A 738 11.34 -2.48 -33.85
C ASN A 738 11.55 -1.21 -33.00
N TYR A 739 10.50 -0.69 -32.36
CA TYR A 739 10.57 0.55 -31.57
C TYR A 739 11.01 0.34 -30.11
N PHE A 740 11.24 -0.90 -29.68
CA PHE A 740 11.69 -1.22 -28.33
C PHE A 740 13.14 -0.74 -28.09
N PRO A 741 13.45 -0.05 -26.97
CA PRO A 741 14.79 0.48 -26.70
C PRO A 741 15.85 -0.63 -26.65
N ASP A 742 16.98 -0.43 -27.35
CA ASP A 742 18.11 -1.35 -27.25
C ASP A 742 18.79 -1.21 -25.87
N ILE A 743 18.79 -2.30 -25.12
CA ILE A 743 19.44 -2.46 -23.81
C ILE A 743 20.66 -3.40 -23.86
N THR A 744 21.02 -3.88 -25.05
CA THR A 744 22.00 -4.97 -25.26
C THR A 744 23.39 -4.59 -24.75
N LYS A 745 23.86 -3.38 -25.11
CA LYS A 745 25.22 -2.91 -24.77
C LYS A 745 25.39 -2.70 -23.26
N ASP A 746 24.36 -2.17 -22.61
CA ASP A 746 24.39 -1.87 -21.18
C ASP A 746 24.30 -3.13 -20.31
N LEU A 747 23.54 -4.14 -20.76
CA LEU A 747 23.57 -5.48 -20.16
C LEU A 747 24.95 -6.13 -20.32
N GLU A 748 25.54 -6.07 -21.51
CA GLU A 748 26.88 -6.62 -21.77
C GLU A 748 27.99 -5.94 -20.95
N HIS A 749 27.89 -4.63 -20.71
CA HIS A 749 28.77 -3.88 -19.81
C HIS A 749 28.73 -4.45 -18.39
N PHE A 750 27.55 -4.59 -17.80
CA PHE A 750 27.41 -5.16 -16.45
C PHE A 750 27.71 -6.68 -16.37
N GLN A 751 27.54 -7.42 -17.47
CA GLN A 751 27.94 -8.83 -17.56
C GLN A 751 29.47 -9.02 -17.63
N ARG A 752 30.24 -8.03 -18.11
CA ARG A 752 31.71 -8.09 -18.23
C ARG A 752 32.45 -7.30 -17.13
N GLY A 753 31.80 -6.36 -16.46
CA GLY A 753 32.42 -5.46 -15.48
C GLY A 753 32.83 -6.09 -14.15
N PHE A 754 32.28 -7.26 -13.76
CA PHE A 754 32.68 -7.99 -12.55
C PHE A 754 32.23 -9.46 -12.57
N ASP A 755 32.85 -10.31 -11.74
CA ASP A 755 32.40 -11.70 -11.52
C ASP A 755 31.17 -11.74 -10.61
N HIS A 756 30.00 -12.03 -11.18
CA HIS A 756 28.72 -12.10 -10.47
C HIS A 756 28.67 -13.21 -9.41
N GLN A 757 29.25 -14.38 -9.69
CA GLN A 757 29.24 -15.51 -8.75
C GLN A 757 30.18 -15.28 -7.56
N LYS A 758 31.32 -14.63 -7.80
CA LYS A 758 32.21 -14.19 -6.73
C LYS A 758 31.57 -13.06 -5.91
N ALA A 759 31.02 -12.02 -6.55
CA ALA A 759 30.36 -10.92 -5.84
C ALA A 759 29.21 -11.39 -4.94
N ARG A 760 28.38 -12.34 -5.42
CA ARG A 760 27.29 -12.95 -4.66
C ARG A 760 27.75 -13.79 -3.46
N ARG A 761 28.92 -14.44 -3.55
CA ARG A 761 29.54 -15.20 -2.45
C ARG A 761 30.26 -14.27 -1.46
N ASP A 762 31.13 -13.41 -1.93
CA ASP A 762 32.06 -12.62 -1.13
C ASP A 762 31.39 -11.36 -0.54
N GLY A 763 30.20 -10.98 -1.02
CA GLY A 763 29.50 -9.77 -0.56
C GLY A 763 30.22 -8.47 -0.94
N THR A 764 31.16 -8.55 -1.88
CA THR A 764 32.03 -7.47 -2.35
C THR A 764 32.09 -7.53 -3.87
N ILE A 765 31.82 -6.42 -4.57
CA ILE A 765 32.10 -6.35 -6.00
C ILE A 765 33.58 -6.04 -6.20
N ILE A 766 34.25 -6.81 -7.05
CA ILE A 766 35.62 -6.57 -7.52
C ILE A 766 35.53 -6.35 -9.02
N PRO A 767 36.03 -5.22 -9.56
CA PRO A 767 35.84 -4.87 -10.96
C PRO A 767 36.82 -5.64 -11.85
N THR A 768 36.51 -5.77 -13.13
CA THR A 768 37.50 -6.15 -14.15
C THR A 768 38.30 -4.91 -14.57
N ARG A 769 39.60 -5.10 -14.84
CA ARG A 769 40.53 -4.02 -15.20
C ARG A 769 40.00 -3.24 -16.41
N GLY A 770 39.99 -1.92 -16.31
CA GLY A 770 39.36 -0.98 -17.25
C GLY A 770 37.96 -0.49 -16.84
N THR A 771 37.37 -1.02 -15.76
CA THR A 771 36.02 -0.61 -15.29
C THR A 771 36.04 0.57 -14.32
N ASP A 772 37.04 0.68 -13.44
CA ASP A 772 37.27 1.84 -12.57
C ASP A 772 38.78 2.15 -12.52
N ALA A 773 39.16 3.31 -13.06
CA ALA A 773 40.56 3.69 -13.23
C ALA A 773 41.27 4.06 -11.91
N GLU A 774 40.55 4.54 -10.90
CA GLU A 774 41.14 4.85 -9.59
C GLU A 774 41.46 3.56 -8.82
N TYR A 775 40.58 2.55 -8.93
CA TYR A 775 40.80 1.22 -8.36
C TYR A 775 41.98 0.50 -9.03
N ASP A 776 42.07 0.55 -10.36
CA ASP A 776 43.21 -0.02 -11.11
C ASP A 776 44.52 0.70 -10.76
N GLN A 777 44.51 2.04 -10.65
CA GLN A 777 45.69 2.81 -10.22
C GLN A 777 46.14 2.43 -8.81
N GLY A 778 45.22 2.27 -7.85
CA GLY A 778 45.56 1.85 -6.48
C GLY A 778 46.13 0.43 -6.41
N LEU A 779 45.69 -0.49 -7.28
CA LEU A 779 46.31 -1.81 -7.43
C LEU A 779 47.72 -1.74 -8.02
N GLU A 780 47.99 -0.81 -8.92
CA GLU A 780 49.31 -0.60 -9.51
C GLU A 780 50.28 0.08 -8.51
N GLU A 781 49.79 1.02 -7.70
CA GLU A 781 50.55 1.66 -6.61
C GLU A 781 50.98 0.64 -5.55
N ILE A 782 50.07 -0.21 -5.05
CA ILE A 782 50.40 -1.28 -4.10
C ILE A 782 51.43 -2.25 -4.71
N GLN A 783 51.27 -2.65 -5.97
CA GLN A 783 52.23 -3.51 -6.65
C GLN A 783 53.62 -2.86 -6.79
N MET A 784 53.69 -1.54 -6.95
CA MET A 784 54.94 -0.79 -6.97
C MET A 784 55.59 -0.76 -5.58
N CYS A 785 54.84 -0.46 -4.51
CA CYS A 785 55.34 -0.49 -3.14
C CYS A 785 55.85 -1.88 -2.73
N GLU A 786 55.11 -2.96 -3.06
CA GLU A 786 55.61 -4.32 -2.85
C GLU A 786 56.87 -4.63 -3.66
N GLN A 787 57.02 -4.10 -4.88
CA GLN A 787 58.23 -4.27 -5.70
C GLN A 787 59.43 -3.54 -5.08
N MET A 788 59.24 -2.32 -4.57
CA MET A 788 60.27 -1.56 -3.85
C MET A 788 60.71 -2.29 -2.58
N LEU A 789 59.78 -2.81 -1.78
CA LEU A 789 60.09 -3.67 -0.62
C LEU A 789 60.85 -4.94 -1.05
N ARG A 790 60.41 -5.63 -2.10
CA ARG A 790 61.10 -6.83 -2.63
C ARG A 790 62.49 -6.52 -3.21
N GLN A 791 62.75 -5.29 -3.67
CA GLN A 791 64.08 -4.83 -4.04
C GLN A 791 64.93 -4.56 -2.79
N TYR A 792 64.43 -3.78 -1.83
CA TYR A 792 65.13 -3.47 -0.59
C TYR A 792 65.54 -4.74 0.18
N LEU A 793 64.69 -5.77 0.21
CA LEU A 793 65.03 -7.06 0.80
C LEU A 793 66.26 -7.71 0.14
N LYS A 794 66.38 -7.65 -1.20
CA LYS A 794 67.56 -8.16 -1.92
C LYS A 794 68.82 -7.36 -1.63
N GLU A 795 68.68 -6.05 -1.43
CA GLU A 795 69.79 -5.17 -1.07
C GLU A 795 70.32 -5.49 0.33
N VAL A 796 69.43 -5.66 1.32
CA VAL A 796 69.78 -6.11 2.68
C VAL A 796 70.35 -7.53 2.70
N GLN A 797 69.78 -8.47 1.94
CA GLN A 797 70.33 -9.83 1.77
C GLN A 797 71.75 -9.82 1.19
N ARG A 798 72.05 -8.89 0.27
CA ARG A 798 73.39 -8.70 -0.32
C ARG A 798 74.36 -8.05 0.65
N GLU A 799 73.94 -7.00 1.38
CA GLU A 799 74.74 -6.31 2.39
C GLU A 799 75.18 -7.27 3.50
N LEU A 800 74.22 -7.98 4.10
CA LEU A 800 74.44 -8.94 5.18
C LEU A 800 74.87 -10.34 4.70
N ARG A 801 75.09 -10.50 3.38
CA ARG A 801 75.52 -11.75 2.70
C ARG A 801 74.69 -12.99 3.07
N CYS A 802 73.41 -12.81 3.35
CA CYS A 802 72.55 -13.83 3.94
C CYS A 802 71.20 -13.96 3.21
N PRO A 803 71.03 -14.97 2.34
CA PRO A 803 69.80 -15.15 1.56
C PRO A 803 68.62 -15.73 2.36
N SER A 804 68.81 -16.06 3.65
CA SER A 804 67.73 -16.55 4.52
C SER A 804 66.96 -15.46 5.26
N ILE A 805 67.41 -14.19 5.18
CA ILE A 805 66.68 -13.03 5.69
C ILE A 805 65.38 -12.85 4.90
N LYS A 806 64.26 -12.61 5.59
CA LYS A 806 62.93 -12.44 4.99
C LYS A 806 62.15 -11.33 5.66
N PHE A 807 61.17 -10.80 4.96
CA PHE A 807 60.07 -10.07 5.60
C PHE A 807 59.03 -11.02 6.19
N ILE A 808 58.33 -10.55 7.21
CA ILE A 808 57.17 -11.24 7.80
C ILE A 808 55.89 -10.77 7.09
N GLU A 809 55.09 -11.71 6.61
CA GLU A 809 53.97 -11.41 5.70
C GLU A 809 52.63 -11.15 6.44
N GLU A 810 52.52 -11.52 7.72
CA GLU A 810 51.27 -11.53 8.50
C GLU A 810 51.43 -10.89 9.90
N GLY A 811 50.34 -10.33 10.45
CA GLY A 811 50.22 -9.87 11.84
C GLY A 811 50.81 -8.49 12.16
N LYS A 812 50.83 -8.09 13.44
CA LYS A 812 51.33 -6.78 13.95
C LYS A 812 52.85 -6.54 13.79
N SER A 813 53.54 -7.34 12.98
CA SER A 813 54.96 -7.19 12.63
C SER A 813 55.20 -7.39 11.13
N ARG A 814 54.16 -7.11 10.32
CA ARG A 814 54.20 -7.18 8.86
C ARG A 814 55.34 -6.32 8.31
N PHE A 815 56.09 -6.86 7.35
CA PHE A 815 57.33 -6.29 6.79
C PHE A 815 58.44 -5.92 7.80
N HIS A 816 58.47 -6.54 8.99
CA HIS A 816 59.70 -6.56 9.79
C HIS A 816 60.70 -7.57 9.21
N LEU A 817 62.00 -7.27 9.25
CA LEU A 817 63.08 -8.14 8.78
C LEU A 817 63.40 -9.21 9.83
N GLU A 818 63.19 -10.49 9.51
CA GLU A 818 63.58 -11.63 10.36
C GLU A 818 65.03 -12.05 10.00
N ILE A 819 65.96 -11.78 10.92
CA ILE A 819 67.42 -11.96 10.73
C ILE A 819 67.92 -13.09 11.66
N PRO A 820 68.73 -14.05 11.17
CA PRO A 820 69.33 -15.09 12.01
C PRO A 820 70.14 -14.54 13.18
N ASP A 821 69.99 -15.15 14.36
CA ASP A 821 70.58 -14.64 15.61
C ASP A 821 72.12 -14.51 15.54
N SER A 822 72.77 -15.41 14.80
CA SER A 822 74.22 -15.46 14.56
C SER A 822 74.80 -14.25 13.79
N LEU A 823 73.98 -13.48 13.09
CA LEU A 823 74.41 -12.28 12.36
C LEU A 823 74.20 -10.98 13.15
N THR A 824 73.53 -11.05 14.31
CA THR A 824 73.07 -9.84 15.01
C THR A 824 74.19 -9.01 15.63
N THR A 825 75.39 -9.57 15.80
CA THR A 825 76.60 -8.87 16.26
C THR A 825 77.24 -7.98 15.18
N SER A 826 76.83 -8.09 13.91
CA SER A 826 77.43 -7.39 12.77
C SER A 826 76.49 -6.36 12.12
N LEU A 827 75.36 -6.03 12.76
CA LEU A 827 74.38 -5.08 12.23
C LEU A 827 74.83 -3.63 12.44
N SER A 828 74.51 -2.77 11.47
CA SER A 828 74.75 -1.32 11.58
C SER A 828 73.72 -0.65 12.49
N HIS A 829 74.00 0.59 12.92
CA HIS A 829 73.11 1.39 13.78
C HIS A 829 71.74 1.69 13.17
N ASN A 830 71.53 1.37 11.89
CA ASN A 830 70.27 1.55 11.17
C ASN A 830 69.25 0.42 11.42
N PHE A 831 69.59 -0.63 12.18
CA PHE A 831 68.69 -1.76 12.46
C PHE A 831 68.15 -1.70 13.91
N GLU A 832 66.90 -1.24 14.07
CA GLU A 832 66.22 -1.18 15.36
C GLU A 832 65.54 -2.52 15.70
N LEU A 833 65.84 -3.09 16.88
CA LEU A 833 65.28 -4.37 17.33
C LEU A 833 63.84 -4.19 17.84
N LYS A 834 62.86 -4.82 17.20
CA LYS A 834 61.46 -4.77 17.64
C LYS A 834 61.03 -5.98 18.49
N SER A 835 61.60 -7.16 18.26
CA SER A 835 61.33 -8.37 19.06
C SER A 835 62.32 -9.50 18.76
N SER A 836 62.39 -10.53 19.63
CA SER A 836 63.25 -11.70 19.47
C SER A 836 62.47 -13.02 19.54
N ARG A 837 62.94 -14.01 18.77
CA ARG A 837 62.48 -15.41 18.78
C ARG A 837 63.71 -16.31 18.89
N LYS A 838 63.57 -17.52 19.45
CA LYS A 838 64.69 -18.47 19.53
C LYS A 838 65.22 -18.79 18.12
N GLY A 839 66.44 -18.32 17.82
CA GLY A 839 67.13 -18.48 16.52
C GLY A 839 67.03 -17.29 15.55
N PHE A 840 66.11 -16.33 15.76
CA PHE A 840 65.91 -15.19 14.86
C PHE A 840 65.49 -13.92 15.63
N LYS A 841 66.09 -12.78 15.31
CA LYS A 841 65.69 -11.46 15.83
C LYS A 841 65.00 -10.64 14.73
N ARG A 842 64.00 -9.83 15.09
CA ARG A 842 63.18 -9.05 14.15
C ARG A 842 63.53 -7.57 14.22
N TYR A 843 63.95 -7.01 13.10
CA TYR A 843 64.43 -5.64 12.99
C TYR A 843 63.60 -4.79 12.03
N THR A 844 63.68 -3.47 12.22
CA THR A 844 63.18 -2.45 11.32
C THR A 844 64.31 -1.46 11.02
N THR A 845 64.44 -1.05 9.75
CA THR A 845 65.31 0.06 9.33
C THR A 845 64.46 1.28 8.93
N PRO A 846 65.00 2.52 8.97
CA PRO A 846 64.26 3.72 8.57
C PRO A 846 63.64 3.64 7.17
N GLU A 847 64.35 3.08 6.18
CA GLU A 847 63.83 2.92 4.82
C GLU A 847 62.76 1.82 4.76
N SER A 848 62.92 0.68 5.46
CA SER A 848 61.86 -0.33 5.53
C SER A 848 60.59 0.19 6.21
N GLN A 849 60.71 1.06 7.22
CA GLN A 849 59.57 1.71 7.86
C GLN A 849 58.89 2.70 6.90
N ARG A 850 59.67 3.54 6.20
CA ARG A 850 59.12 4.47 5.18
C ARG A 850 58.37 3.75 4.07
N LEU A 851 58.93 2.66 3.55
CA LEU A 851 58.28 1.84 2.51
C LEU A 851 57.02 1.13 3.04
N LEU A 852 57.01 0.72 4.32
CA LEU A 852 55.83 0.18 4.99
C LEU A 852 54.74 1.24 5.20
N GLU A 853 55.11 2.45 5.62
CA GLU A 853 54.19 3.59 5.78
C GLU A 853 53.55 3.98 4.44
N GLN A 854 54.32 3.95 3.34
CA GLN A 854 53.80 4.12 1.98
C GLN A 854 52.85 2.99 1.57
N LEU A 855 53.23 1.72 1.78
CA LEU A 855 52.36 0.59 1.46
C LEU A 855 51.04 0.63 2.24
N VAL A 856 51.09 0.91 3.55
CA VAL A 856 49.89 1.02 4.40
C VAL A 856 49.02 2.20 3.97
N ALA A 857 49.61 3.33 3.54
CA ALA A 857 48.85 4.44 2.97
C ALA A 857 48.13 4.05 1.66
N ALA A 858 48.81 3.32 0.77
CA ALA A 858 48.23 2.81 -0.48
C ALA A 858 47.13 1.75 -0.23
N GLU A 859 47.33 0.83 0.71
CA GLU A 859 46.32 -0.15 1.13
C GLU A 859 45.07 0.53 1.72
N VAL A 860 45.24 1.51 2.62
CA VAL A 860 44.13 2.30 3.16
C VAL A 860 43.44 3.12 2.06
N SER A 861 44.19 3.65 1.09
CA SER A 861 43.61 4.34 -0.07
C SER A 861 42.72 3.40 -0.89
N LEU A 862 43.23 2.21 -1.23
CA LEU A 862 42.48 1.22 -2.01
C LEU A 862 41.26 0.67 -1.28
N ASP A 863 41.33 0.41 0.04
CA ASP A 863 40.15 -0.03 0.80
C ASP A 863 39.08 1.06 0.90
N ASN A 864 39.46 2.35 0.97
CA ASN A 864 38.49 3.46 0.86
C ASN A 864 37.80 3.48 -0.52
N ILE A 865 38.55 3.28 -1.62
CA ILE A 865 38.00 3.17 -2.98
C ILE A 865 37.06 1.95 -3.08
N ARG A 866 37.49 0.79 -2.58
CA ARG A 866 36.73 -0.47 -2.55
C ARG A 866 35.42 -0.37 -1.77
N HIS A 867 35.41 0.37 -0.67
CA HIS A 867 34.18 0.67 0.08
C HIS A 867 33.20 1.56 -0.71
N ASP A 868 33.69 2.46 -1.58
CA ASP A 868 32.85 3.27 -2.47
C ASP A 868 32.43 2.55 -3.77
N LEU A 869 33.26 1.63 -4.28
CA LEU A 869 33.09 1.03 -5.60
C LEU A 869 31.71 0.40 -5.82
N MET A 870 31.18 -0.30 -4.82
CA MET A 870 29.84 -0.88 -4.91
C MET A 870 28.76 0.21 -5.16
N ARG A 871 28.89 1.38 -4.52
CA ARG A 871 28.03 2.55 -4.74
C ARG A 871 28.28 3.19 -6.12
N ARG A 872 29.53 3.20 -6.62
CA ARG A 872 29.84 3.65 -7.99
C ARG A 872 29.11 2.82 -9.04
N ILE A 873 29.12 1.50 -8.90
CA ILE A 873 28.47 0.57 -9.84
C ILE A 873 26.94 0.72 -9.84
N PHE A 874 26.32 0.94 -8.67
CA PHE A 874 24.88 1.26 -8.60
C PHE A 874 24.56 2.63 -9.22
N ALA A 875 25.40 3.64 -9.04
CA ALA A 875 25.24 4.96 -9.67
C ALA A 875 25.44 4.92 -11.20
N ASP A 876 26.38 4.11 -11.69
CA ASP A 876 26.56 3.85 -13.12
C ASP A 876 25.30 3.19 -13.72
N PHE A 877 24.73 2.19 -13.04
CA PHE A 877 23.48 1.57 -13.47
C PHE A 877 22.31 2.58 -13.52
N ASP A 878 22.18 3.41 -12.48
CA ASP A 878 21.12 4.42 -12.36
C ASP A 878 21.26 5.58 -13.36
N SER A 879 22.48 5.88 -13.85
CA SER A 879 22.67 6.87 -14.92
C SER A 879 21.84 6.58 -16.17
N ARG A 880 21.44 5.31 -16.37
CA ARG A 880 20.65 4.81 -17.50
C ARG A 880 19.17 4.58 -17.18
N HIS A 881 18.66 5.08 -16.05
CA HIS A 881 17.26 4.93 -15.59
C HIS A 881 16.19 5.25 -16.65
N GLY A 882 16.42 6.21 -17.55
CA GLY A 882 15.47 6.56 -18.62
C GLY A 882 15.26 5.42 -19.63
N LEU A 883 16.34 4.70 -19.96
CA LEU A 883 16.31 3.52 -20.83
C LEU A 883 15.57 2.37 -20.13
N TRP A 884 15.96 2.08 -18.88
CA TRP A 884 15.35 1.05 -18.03
C TRP A 884 13.84 1.28 -17.81
N SER A 885 13.43 2.53 -17.54
CA SER A 885 12.02 2.88 -17.35
C SER A 885 11.21 2.83 -18.64
N SER A 886 11.79 3.16 -19.80
CA SER A 886 11.15 3.03 -21.11
C SER A 886 10.90 1.57 -21.47
N ALA A 887 11.91 0.70 -21.27
CA ALA A 887 11.78 -0.75 -21.44
C ALA A 887 10.68 -1.33 -20.53
N MET A 888 10.70 -0.96 -19.24
CA MET A 888 9.71 -1.42 -18.25
C MET A 888 8.28 -0.97 -18.59
N LYS A 889 8.04 0.32 -18.89
CA LYS A 889 6.68 0.83 -19.22
C LYS A 889 6.07 0.14 -20.47
N ARG A 890 6.91 -0.28 -21.44
CA ARG A 890 6.48 -1.07 -22.61
C ARG A 890 6.09 -2.50 -22.26
N VAL A 891 6.91 -3.19 -21.46
CA VAL A 891 6.61 -4.56 -20.98
C VAL A 891 5.40 -4.59 -20.05
N ALA A 892 5.20 -3.54 -19.24
CA ALA A 892 3.99 -3.37 -18.43
C ALA A 892 2.73 -3.36 -19.31
N SER A 893 2.75 -2.59 -20.41
CA SER A 893 1.64 -2.52 -21.37
C SER A 893 1.39 -3.87 -22.05
N PHE A 894 2.45 -4.59 -22.40
CA PHE A 894 2.35 -5.95 -22.97
C PHE A 894 1.75 -6.97 -21.99
N ASP A 895 2.14 -6.98 -20.71
CA ASP A 895 1.57 -7.89 -19.69
C ASP A 895 0.07 -7.61 -19.46
N VAL A 896 -0.38 -6.37 -19.63
CA VAL A 896 -1.82 -6.01 -19.62
C VAL A 896 -2.56 -6.53 -20.86
N LEU A 897 -1.97 -6.45 -22.06
CA LEU A 897 -2.56 -7.03 -23.28
C LEU A 897 -2.62 -8.57 -23.21
N VAL A 898 -1.55 -9.21 -22.74
CA VAL A 898 -1.50 -10.64 -22.41
C VAL A 898 -2.56 -11.01 -21.36
N SER A 899 -2.79 -10.15 -20.37
CA SER A 899 -3.83 -10.35 -19.36
C SER A 899 -5.23 -10.46 -19.98
N PHE A 900 -5.57 -9.61 -20.96
CA PHE A 900 -6.85 -9.68 -21.67
C PHE A 900 -6.93 -10.89 -22.62
N ALA A 901 -5.86 -11.23 -23.34
CA ALA A 901 -5.85 -12.41 -24.20
C ALA A 901 -6.01 -13.72 -23.38
N VAL A 902 -5.37 -13.80 -22.21
CA VAL A 902 -5.54 -14.91 -21.25
C VAL A 902 -6.93 -14.89 -20.61
N TYR A 903 -7.48 -13.73 -20.23
CA TYR A 903 -8.88 -13.64 -19.78
C TYR A 903 -9.83 -14.21 -20.85
N SER A 904 -9.62 -13.79 -22.11
CA SER A 904 -10.44 -14.23 -23.25
C SER A 904 -10.41 -15.76 -23.40
N LYS A 905 -9.21 -16.35 -23.45
CA LYS A 905 -9.01 -17.82 -23.52
C LYS A 905 -9.48 -18.60 -22.28
N THR A 906 -9.74 -17.97 -21.13
CA THR A 906 -10.03 -18.69 -19.86
C THR A 906 -11.36 -18.33 -19.18
N CYS A 907 -12.16 -17.41 -19.73
CA CYS A 907 -13.41 -16.98 -19.09
C CYS A 907 -14.54 -18.02 -19.13
N GLY A 908 -14.51 -18.96 -20.08
CA GLY A 908 -15.56 -19.98 -20.27
C GLY A 908 -16.83 -19.46 -20.94
N LEU A 909 -16.77 -18.28 -21.58
CA LEU A 909 -17.91 -17.60 -22.22
C LEU A 909 -17.61 -17.35 -23.70
N SER A 910 -18.66 -17.20 -24.51
CA SER A 910 -18.53 -16.61 -25.85
C SER A 910 -18.22 -15.11 -25.70
N LEU A 911 -17.28 -14.62 -26.50
CA LEU A 911 -16.81 -13.24 -26.52
C LEU A 911 -16.93 -12.68 -27.93
N CYS A 912 -17.25 -11.40 -28.04
CA CYS A 912 -17.17 -10.65 -29.29
C CYS A 912 -16.17 -9.48 -29.18
N ARG A 913 -15.65 -9.04 -30.33
CA ARG A 913 -14.98 -7.74 -30.47
C ARG A 913 -16.06 -6.65 -30.49
N PRO A 914 -16.09 -5.70 -29.53
CA PRO A 914 -17.09 -4.64 -29.54
C PRO A 914 -16.79 -3.65 -30.67
N SER A 915 -17.78 -3.37 -31.51
CA SER A 915 -17.68 -2.40 -32.61
C SER A 915 -17.96 -1.00 -32.10
N PHE A 916 -17.06 -0.05 -32.35
CA PHE A 916 -17.27 1.36 -32.01
C PHE A 916 -17.79 2.14 -33.22
N VAL A 917 -18.88 2.87 -33.03
CA VAL A 917 -19.55 3.66 -34.07
C VAL A 917 -19.46 5.14 -33.73
N TYR A 918 -18.74 5.88 -34.57
CA TYR A 918 -18.53 7.33 -34.47
C TYR A 918 -19.50 8.07 -35.41
N ASP A 919 -19.47 9.41 -35.41
CA ASP A 919 -20.21 10.28 -36.34
C ASP A 919 -21.76 10.12 -36.33
N VAL A 920 -22.35 9.58 -35.25
CA VAL A 920 -23.81 9.37 -35.15
C VAL A 920 -24.56 10.57 -34.56
N GLU A 921 -25.69 10.95 -35.19
CA GLU A 921 -26.66 11.95 -34.69
C GLU A 921 -27.24 11.57 -33.31
N LYS A 922 -27.44 10.26 -33.08
CA LYS A 922 -28.04 9.71 -31.87
C LYS A 922 -27.12 8.62 -31.31
N PRO A 923 -26.54 8.82 -30.11
CA PRO A 923 -25.71 7.81 -29.45
C PRO A 923 -26.43 6.48 -29.33
N VAL A 924 -25.68 5.39 -29.52
CA VAL A 924 -26.21 4.03 -29.63
C VAL A 924 -25.47 3.09 -28.68
N LEU A 925 -26.18 2.11 -28.13
CA LEU A 925 -25.62 0.98 -27.39
C LEU A 925 -26.48 -0.26 -27.64
N PHE A 926 -25.93 -1.20 -28.38
CA PHE A 926 -26.51 -2.49 -28.74
C PHE A 926 -25.68 -3.62 -28.12
N ILE A 927 -26.34 -4.52 -27.39
CA ILE A 927 -25.74 -5.71 -26.79
C ILE A 927 -26.66 -6.89 -27.08
N LYS A 928 -26.12 -7.98 -27.63
CA LYS A 928 -26.86 -9.20 -27.97
C LYS A 928 -26.37 -10.35 -27.09
N LYS A 929 -27.26 -10.92 -26.27
CA LYS A 929 -26.92 -12.00 -25.32
C LYS A 929 -25.64 -11.70 -24.50
N GLY A 930 -25.57 -10.52 -23.91
CA GLY A 930 -24.51 -10.14 -22.99
C GLY A 930 -24.60 -10.89 -21.66
N TYR A 931 -23.45 -11.16 -21.05
CA TYR A 931 -23.31 -11.76 -19.72
C TYR A 931 -22.61 -10.78 -18.76
N HIS A 932 -22.89 -10.85 -17.45
CA HIS A 932 -22.19 -10.03 -16.45
C HIS A 932 -20.79 -10.60 -16.17
N PRO A 933 -19.68 -9.96 -16.61
CA PRO A 933 -18.36 -10.59 -16.69
C PRO A 933 -17.87 -11.31 -15.42
N CYS A 934 -18.15 -10.73 -14.26
CA CYS A 934 -17.71 -11.25 -12.96
C CYS A 934 -18.56 -12.42 -12.42
N LEU A 935 -19.84 -12.50 -12.79
CA LEU A 935 -20.80 -13.45 -12.20
C LEU A 935 -20.92 -14.72 -13.06
N SER A 936 -21.10 -14.55 -14.38
CA SER A 936 -21.13 -15.66 -15.33
C SER A 936 -19.80 -16.42 -15.37
N GLY A 937 -18.68 -15.71 -15.22
CA GLY A 937 -17.33 -16.29 -15.19
C GLY A 937 -17.01 -17.17 -13.98
N GLU A 938 -17.82 -17.18 -12.91
CA GLU A 938 -17.75 -18.23 -11.87
C GLU A 938 -18.80 -19.32 -12.10
N ALA A 939 -20.02 -18.99 -12.52
CA ALA A 939 -21.03 -19.98 -12.87
C ALA A 939 -20.53 -20.98 -13.95
N ALA A 940 -19.77 -20.49 -14.93
CA ALA A 940 -19.13 -21.32 -15.97
C ALA A 940 -17.90 -22.12 -15.48
N ARG A 941 -17.35 -21.84 -14.29
CA ARG A 941 -16.18 -22.53 -13.73
C ARG A 941 -16.54 -23.54 -12.64
N THR A 942 -17.60 -23.28 -11.86
CA THR A 942 -18.08 -24.19 -10.82
C THR A 942 -18.99 -25.26 -11.44
N PHE A 943 -18.37 -26.29 -12.02
CA PHE A 943 -19.00 -27.38 -12.79
C PHE A 943 -20.16 -28.13 -12.08
N ASN A 944 -20.29 -28.00 -10.76
CA ASN A 944 -21.35 -28.62 -9.94
C ASN A 944 -22.48 -27.65 -9.54
N SER A 945 -22.47 -26.40 -10.00
CA SER A 945 -23.54 -25.42 -9.75
C SER A 945 -24.68 -25.58 -10.74
N ARG A 946 -25.91 -25.81 -10.26
CA ARG A 946 -27.13 -25.82 -11.10
C ARG A 946 -27.59 -24.43 -11.58
N ALA A 947 -26.88 -23.35 -11.21
CA ALA A 947 -27.28 -21.98 -11.53
C ALA A 947 -26.60 -21.46 -12.81
N THR A 948 -27.25 -21.66 -13.97
CA THR A 948 -26.83 -21.06 -15.25
C THR A 948 -27.12 -19.56 -15.27
N PHE A 949 -26.13 -18.73 -15.58
CA PHE A 949 -26.35 -17.29 -15.78
C PHE A 949 -27.06 -17.05 -17.12
N ILE A 950 -28.20 -16.36 -17.10
CA ILE A 950 -29.02 -16.11 -18.30
C ILE A 950 -28.54 -14.83 -19.02
N PRO A 951 -28.11 -14.94 -20.30
CA PRO A 951 -27.64 -13.79 -21.06
C PRO A 951 -28.80 -12.92 -21.55
N ASN A 952 -28.58 -11.61 -21.58
CA ASN A 952 -29.61 -10.61 -21.87
C ASN A 952 -29.20 -9.71 -23.04
N SER A 953 -30.17 -9.31 -23.86
CA SER A 953 -29.99 -8.34 -24.95
C SER A 953 -30.53 -6.97 -24.54
N VAL A 954 -29.86 -5.89 -24.98
CA VAL A 954 -30.19 -4.51 -24.63
C VAL A 954 -29.98 -3.62 -25.86
N GLU A 955 -30.92 -2.71 -26.11
CA GLU A 955 -30.85 -1.71 -27.18
C GLU A 955 -31.21 -0.34 -26.58
N LEU A 956 -30.28 0.60 -26.62
CA LEU A 956 -30.44 1.97 -26.12
C LEU A 956 -30.01 2.96 -27.21
N GLY A 957 -30.91 3.86 -27.60
CA GLY A 957 -30.63 4.91 -28.59
C GLY A 957 -30.54 4.42 -30.04
N GLY A 958 -29.91 5.22 -30.90
CA GLY A 958 -29.90 5.02 -32.35
C GLY A 958 -31.31 5.07 -32.94
N SER A 959 -31.83 3.92 -33.39
CA SER A 959 -33.19 3.73 -33.91
C SER A 959 -34.24 3.39 -32.83
N LYS A 960 -33.81 3.24 -31.57
CA LYS A 960 -34.66 2.99 -30.40
C LYS A 960 -34.61 4.19 -29.43
N PRO A 961 -35.56 4.31 -28.49
CA PRO A 961 -35.48 5.28 -27.41
C PRO A 961 -34.15 5.19 -26.65
N ALA A 962 -33.61 6.34 -26.22
CA ALA A 962 -32.38 6.40 -25.43
C ALA A 962 -32.58 6.00 -23.96
N THR A 963 -33.81 6.04 -23.45
CA THR A 963 -34.16 5.74 -22.06
C THR A 963 -35.00 4.47 -21.96
N ILE A 964 -34.59 3.53 -21.11
CA ILE A 964 -35.39 2.38 -20.69
C ILE A 964 -35.97 2.65 -19.30
N LEU A 965 -37.31 2.61 -19.19
CA LEU A 965 -38.02 2.52 -17.92
C LEU A 965 -38.15 1.04 -17.54
N LEU A 966 -37.40 0.62 -16.53
CA LEU A 966 -37.27 -0.78 -16.09
C LEU A 966 -38.17 -1.07 -14.88
N THR A 967 -39.02 -2.10 -14.99
CA THR A 967 -39.92 -2.54 -13.92
C THR A 967 -39.71 -4.01 -13.55
N GLY A 968 -40.32 -4.44 -12.43
CA GLY A 968 -40.33 -5.83 -11.98
C GLY A 968 -39.82 -6.04 -10.56
N PRO A 969 -39.86 -7.29 -10.05
CA PRO A 969 -39.53 -7.62 -8.66
C PRO A 969 -38.05 -7.39 -8.33
N ASN A 970 -37.72 -7.16 -7.06
CA ASN A 970 -36.33 -6.90 -6.63
C ASN A 970 -35.42 -8.12 -6.75
N MET A 971 -35.97 -9.32 -6.62
CA MET A 971 -35.24 -10.58 -6.89
C MET A 971 -35.19 -10.93 -8.39
N GLY A 972 -35.88 -10.19 -9.27
CA GLY A 972 -35.91 -10.45 -10.72
C GLY A 972 -34.65 -10.04 -11.49
N GLY A 973 -33.65 -9.45 -10.83
CA GLY A 973 -32.36 -9.12 -11.43
C GLY A 973 -32.21 -7.72 -12.01
N LYS A 974 -33.12 -6.76 -11.74
CA LYS A 974 -33.07 -5.37 -12.25
C LYS A 974 -31.67 -4.73 -12.07
N SER A 975 -31.17 -4.69 -10.84
CA SER A 975 -29.86 -4.10 -10.53
C SER A 975 -28.69 -4.88 -11.16
N THR A 976 -28.88 -6.17 -11.46
CA THR A 976 -27.86 -7.02 -12.12
C THR A 976 -27.74 -6.69 -13.59
N ILE A 977 -28.84 -6.53 -14.34
CA ILE A 977 -28.77 -6.16 -15.77
C ILE A 977 -28.24 -4.74 -15.94
N MET A 978 -28.63 -3.80 -15.08
CA MET A 978 -28.10 -2.43 -15.12
C MET A 978 -26.59 -2.37 -14.82
N ARG A 979 -26.10 -3.12 -13.82
CA ARG A 979 -24.65 -3.27 -13.56
C ARG A 979 -23.94 -3.95 -14.73
N GLN A 980 -24.52 -5.01 -15.29
CA GLN A 980 -23.97 -5.74 -16.43
C GLN A 980 -23.68 -4.81 -17.62
N VAL A 981 -24.64 -3.98 -18.03
CA VAL A 981 -24.48 -3.08 -19.18
C VAL A 981 -23.35 -2.08 -18.94
N ALA A 982 -23.33 -1.43 -17.76
CA ALA A 982 -22.27 -0.50 -17.42
C ALA A 982 -20.88 -1.16 -17.34
N VAL A 983 -20.77 -2.35 -16.76
CA VAL A 983 -19.52 -3.13 -16.67
C VAL A 983 -19.04 -3.61 -18.05
N LEU A 984 -19.97 -3.96 -18.96
CA LEU A 984 -19.63 -4.30 -20.36
C LEU A 984 -19.11 -3.08 -21.13
N VAL A 985 -19.69 -1.89 -20.94
CA VAL A 985 -19.19 -0.63 -21.52
C VAL A 985 -17.78 -0.31 -21.01
N VAL A 986 -17.52 -0.44 -19.70
CA VAL A 986 -16.16 -0.29 -19.14
C VAL A 986 -15.19 -1.26 -19.81
N LEU A 987 -15.53 -2.54 -19.91
CA LEU A 987 -14.65 -3.55 -20.51
C LEU A 987 -14.39 -3.30 -22.01
N ALA A 988 -15.41 -2.84 -22.76
CA ALA A 988 -15.25 -2.43 -24.16
C ALA A 988 -14.31 -1.22 -24.28
N GLN A 989 -14.50 -0.18 -23.47
CA GLN A 989 -13.69 1.05 -23.49
C GLN A 989 -12.31 0.92 -22.81
N MET A 990 -12.03 -0.22 -22.19
CA MET A 990 -10.64 -0.62 -21.92
C MET A 990 -9.90 -1.10 -23.18
N GLY A 991 -10.60 -1.32 -24.29
CA GLY A 991 -10.10 -1.91 -25.53
C GLY A 991 -10.15 -3.44 -25.56
N SER A 992 -10.93 -4.07 -24.67
CA SER A 992 -10.97 -5.53 -24.51
C SER A 992 -12.05 -6.21 -25.35
N LEU A 993 -11.99 -7.55 -25.42
CA LEU A 993 -13.12 -8.38 -25.87
C LEU A 993 -14.16 -8.50 -24.75
N VAL A 994 -15.43 -8.59 -25.12
CA VAL A 994 -16.56 -8.54 -24.17
C VAL A 994 -17.43 -9.80 -24.23
N PRO A 995 -17.94 -10.31 -23.10
CA PRO A 995 -18.79 -11.51 -23.09
C PRO A 995 -20.22 -11.19 -23.51
N ALA A 996 -20.41 -11.13 -24.83
CA ALA A 996 -21.68 -11.04 -25.54
C ALA A 996 -21.56 -11.80 -26.87
N GLN A 997 -22.70 -12.10 -27.50
CA GLN A 997 -22.70 -12.62 -28.88
C GLN A 997 -22.29 -11.52 -29.88
N GLU A 998 -22.72 -10.29 -29.61
CA GLU A 998 -22.51 -9.13 -30.47
C GLU A 998 -22.62 -7.86 -29.60
N MET A 999 -21.79 -6.85 -29.85
CA MET A 999 -21.86 -5.56 -29.15
C MET A 999 -21.41 -4.44 -30.09
N ALA A 1000 -22.22 -3.39 -30.19
CA ALA A 1000 -21.92 -2.18 -30.95
C ALA A 1000 -22.32 -0.94 -30.14
N LEU A 1001 -21.46 0.08 -30.08
CA LEU A 1001 -21.74 1.29 -29.32
C LEU A 1001 -21.04 2.52 -29.89
N SER A 1002 -21.63 3.70 -29.75
CA SER A 1002 -20.85 4.93 -29.73
C SER A 1002 -20.14 5.05 -28.36
N PRO A 1003 -18.98 5.73 -28.26
CA PRO A 1003 -18.28 5.87 -26.98
C PRO A 1003 -19.16 6.48 -25.89
N VAL A 1004 -18.91 6.14 -24.62
CA VAL A 1004 -19.48 6.78 -23.43
C VAL A 1004 -18.41 7.66 -22.79
N ASP A 1005 -18.76 8.90 -22.48
CA ASP A 1005 -17.86 9.87 -21.84
C ASP A 1005 -17.84 9.75 -20.32
N ARG A 1006 -18.98 9.40 -19.70
CA ARG A 1006 -19.14 9.19 -18.26
C ARG A 1006 -20.23 8.15 -17.96
N ILE A 1007 -19.96 7.28 -16.98
CA ILE A 1007 -21.00 6.41 -16.39
C ILE A 1007 -21.42 6.98 -15.04
N PHE A 1008 -22.70 7.29 -14.93
CA PHE A 1008 -23.36 7.72 -13.69
C PHE A 1008 -24.14 6.56 -13.07
N THR A 1009 -24.01 6.37 -11.76
CA THR A 1009 -24.81 5.36 -11.03
C THR A 1009 -25.44 5.92 -9.76
N ARG A 1010 -26.71 5.60 -9.57
CA ARG A 1010 -27.50 5.83 -8.37
C ARG A 1010 -28.15 4.48 -8.01
N ILE A 1011 -27.35 3.56 -7.46
CA ILE A 1011 -27.74 2.16 -7.19
C ILE A 1011 -27.71 1.88 -5.69
N GLY A 1012 -28.74 1.22 -5.17
CA GLY A 1012 -28.79 0.75 -3.77
C GLY A 1012 -29.04 1.85 -2.73
N ALA A 1013 -28.97 1.46 -1.45
CA ALA A 1013 -29.22 2.30 -0.30
C ALA A 1013 -28.00 2.33 0.64
N SER A 1014 -27.48 3.53 0.92
CA SER A 1014 -26.41 3.74 1.90
C SER A 1014 -26.59 5.06 2.65
N ASP A 1015 -27.08 4.94 3.88
CA ASP A 1015 -27.27 6.06 4.80
C ASP A 1015 -25.92 6.66 5.22
N ARG A 1016 -25.79 7.99 5.15
CA ARG A 1016 -24.60 8.71 5.65
C ARG A 1016 -24.84 9.25 7.06
N ILE A 1017 -25.23 8.34 7.96
CA ILE A 1017 -25.52 8.62 9.38
C ILE A 1017 -24.35 9.35 10.07
N SER A 1018 -23.11 8.98 9.70
CA SER A 1018 -21.86 9.62 10.16
C SER A 1018 -21.73 11.11 9.82
N ALA A 1019 -22.46 11.59 8.80
CA ALA A 1019 -22.47 12.98 8.34
C ALA A 1019 -23.80 13.70 8.62
N GLY A 1020 -24.73 13.06 9.35
CA GLY A 1020 -26.08 13.61 9.61
C GLY A 1020 -26.97 13.74 8.36
N GLN A 1021 -26.54 13.24 7.19
CA GLN A 1021 -27.28 13.34 5.94
C GLN A 1021 -28.32 12.23 5.83
N SER A 1022 -29.58 12.58 5.59
CA SER A 1022 -30.66 11.61 5.32
C SER A 1022 -30.43 10.87 4.00
N THR A 1023 -30.98 9.66 3.89
CA THR A 1023 -30.98 8.85 2.67
C THR A 1023 -31.47 9.64 1.45
N PHE A 1024 -32.58 10.36 1.62
CA PHE A 1024 -33.18 11.18 0.58
C PHE A 1024 -32.32 12.37 0.16
N HIS A 1025 -31.64 13.04 1.11
CA HIS A 1025 -30.74 14.15 0.78
C HIS A 1025 -29.51 13.66 -0.02
N VAL A 1026 -28.94 12.51 0.35
CA VAL A 1026 -27.86 11.88 -0.43
C VAL A 1026 -28.34 11.49 -1.83
N GLU A 1027 -29.52 10.88 -1.91
CA GLU A 1027 -30.17 10.48 -3.16
C GLU A 1027 -30.44 11.65 -4.12
N LEU A 1028 -30.99 12.77 -3.61
CA LEU A 1028 -31.21 13.98 -4.41
C LEU A 1028 -29.89 14.66 -4.80
N THR A 1029 -28.87 14.63 -3.94
CA THR A 1029 -27.54 15.16 -4.27
C THR A 1029 -26.90 14.38 -5.41
N GLU A 1030 -26.98 13.04 -5.35
CA GLU A 1030 -26.51 12.16 -6.42
C GLU A 1030 -27.30 12.39 -7.72
N ALA A 1031 -28.64 12.49 -7.67
CA ALA A 1031 -29.45 12.82 -8.86
C ALA A 1031 -29.11 14.19 -9.47
N ASN A 1032 -28.91 15.23 -8.64
CA ASN A 1032 -28.51 16.57 -9.10
C ASN A 1032 -27.10 16.59 -9.72
N ILE A 1033 -26.16 15.76 -9.25
CA ILE A 1033 -24.85 15.58 -9.90
C ILE A 1033 -25.03 14.98 -11.31
N ILE A 1034 -25.98 14.05 -11.49
CA ILE A 1034 -26.28 13.46 -12.81
C ILE A 1034 -26.87 14.52 -13.76
N LEU A 1035 -27.97 15.19 -13.36
CA LEU A 1035 -28.70 16.13 -14.23
C LEU A 1035 -27.89 17.37 -14.67
N ARG A 1036 -26.85 17.72 -13.91
CA ARG A 1036 -25.91 18.81 -14.23
C ARG A 1036 -24.75 18.40 -15.13
N ASN A 1037 -24.24 17.17 -15.00
CA ASN A 1037 -22.98 16.75 -15.61
C ASN A 1037 -23.12 15.68 -16.69
N ALA A 1038 -24.32 15.10 -16.89
CA ALA A 1038 -24.57 14.15 -17.96
C ALA A 1038 -24.64 14.87 -19.32
N THR A 1039 -23.99 14.28 -20.33
CA THR A 1039 -24.13 14.69 -21.73
C THR A 1039 -25.01 13.68 -22.48
N GLN A 1040 -25.38 13.99 -23.72
CA GLN A 1040 -26.07 13.03 -24.61
C GLN A 1040 -25.27 11.72 -24.78
N HIS A 1041 -23.94 11.76 -24.65
CA HIS A 1041 -23.07 10.58 -24.74
C HIS A 1041 -22.95 9.79 -23.43
N SER A 1042 -23.40 10.33 -22.29
CA SER A 1042 -23.27 9.63 -21.00
C SER A 1042 -24.18 8.40 -20.91
N LEU A 1043 -23.81 7.47 -20.02
CA LEU A 1043 -24.63 6.33 -19.61
C LEU A 1043 -25.11 6.54 -18.17
N VAL A 1044 -26.44 6.63 -17.99
CA VAL A 1044 -27.07 6.87 -16.69
C VAL A 1044 -27.74 5.60 -16.19
N VAL A 1045 -27.52 5.26 -14.92
CA VAL A 1045 -28.19 4.16 -14.22
C VAL A 1045 -28.79 4.64 -12.91
N MET A 1046 -30.11 4.73 -12.84
CA MET A 1046 -30.86 5.06 -11.62
C MET A 1046 -31.71 3.87 -11.15
N ASP A 1047 -31.61 3.52 -9.86
CA ASP A 1047 -32.34 2.42 -9.24
C ASP A 1047 -33.16 2.91 -8.04
N GLU A 1048 -34.49 2.81 -8.16
CA GLU A 1048 -35.47 3.15 -7.12
C GLU A 1048 -35.42 4.61 -6.63
N LEU A 1049 -35.29 5.58 -7.56
CA LEU A 1049 -35.22 7.00 -7.22
C LEU A 1049 -36.46 7.47 -6.44
N GLY A 1050 -36.22 8.14 -5.32
CA GLY A 1050 -37.26 8.79 -4.51
C GLY A 1050 -37.81 7.91 -3.39
N ARG A 1051 -37.26 6.71 -3.17
CA ARG A 1051 -37.66 5.80 -2.07
C ARG A 1051 -37.48 6.39 -0.66
N GLY A 1052 -36.72 7.48 -0.51
CA GLY A 1052 -36.42 8.11 0.78
C GLY A 1052 -37.47 9.12 1.28
N THR A 1053 -38.56 9.34 0.54
CA THR A 1053 -39.60 10.35 0.85
C THR A 1053 -41.02 9.77 0.74
N SER A 1054 -42.06 10.61 0.80
CA SER A 1054 -43.44 10.20 0.61
C SER A 1054 -43.66 9.63 -0.80
N THR A 1055 -44.63 8.71 -0.97
CA THR A 1055 -44.95 8.13 -2.27
C THR A 1055 -45.40 9.19 -3.29
N PHE A 1056 -46.02 10.28 -2.84
CA PHE A 1056 -46.44 11.38 -3.70
C PHE A 1056 -45.23 12.15 -4.24
N ASP A 1057 -44.37 12.66 -3.34
CA ASP A 1057 -43.18 13.43 -3.70
C ASP A 1057 -42.19 12.58 -4.51
N GLY A 1058 -42.01 11.31 -4.08
CA GLY A 1058 -41.14 10.34 -4.74
C GLY A 1058 -41.59 10.05 -6.18
N THR A 1059 -42.90 9.89 -6.43
CA THR A 1059 -43.44 9.70 -7.78
C THR A 1059 -43.27 10.97 -8.62
N ALA A 1060 -43.55 12.15 -8.08
CA ALA A 1060 -43.46 13.42 -8.80
C ALA A 1060 -42.01 13.78 -9.20
N ILE A 1061 -41.06 13.56 -8.28
CA ILE A 1061 -39.63 13.75 -8.54
C ILE A 1061 -39.14 12.70 -9.55
N ALA A 1062 -39.50 11.43 -9.38
CA ALA A 1062 -39.13 10.38 -10.34
C ALA A 1062 -39.66 10.66 -11.76
N TYR A 1063 -40.90 11.16 -11.90
CA TYR A 1063 -41.46 11.58 -13.18
C TYR A 1063 -40.65 12.71 -13.82
N SER A 1064 -40.38 13.78 -13.07
CA SER A 1064 -39.67 14.95 -13.59
C SER A 1064 -38.24 14.61 -14.01
N VAL A 1065 -37.54 13.79 -13.21
CA VAL A 1065 -36.17 13.33 -13.53
C VAL A 1065 -36.15 12.38 -14.73
N LEU A 1066 -37.13 11.48 -14.86
CA LEU A 1066 -37.26 10.60 -16.03
C LEU A 1066 -37.49 11.39 -17.33
N ARG A 1067 -38.38 12.39 -17.31
CA ARG A 1067 -38.62 13.26 -18.47
C ARG A 1067 -37.40 14.11 -18.83
N ASP A 1068 -36.68 14.67 -17.85
CA ASP A 1068 -35.47 15.46 -18.12
C ASP A 1068 -34.33 14.63 -18.75
N LEU A 1069 -34.19 13.36 -18.34
CA LEU A 1069 -33.29 12.39 -18.98
C LEU A 1069 -33.72 12.07 -20.43
N ALA A 1070 -35.01 11.84 -20.65
CA ALA A 1070 -35.55 11.41 -21.95
C ALA A 1070 -35.62 12.54 -23.00
N ASP A 1071 -36.06 13.75 -22.60
CA ASP A 1071 -36.36 14.85 -23.52
C ASP A 1071 -35.17 15.79 -23.76
N ARG A 1072 -34.52 16.23 -22.67
CA ARG A 1072 -33.48 17.27 -22.69
C ARG A 1072 -32.09 16.67 -22.84
N LEU A 1073 -31.74 15.72 -21.97
CA LEU A 1073 -30.41 15.12 -21.97
C LEU A 1073 -30.25 14.08 -23.10
N ARG A 1074 -31.32 13.35 -23.42
CA ARG A 1074 -31.37 12.30 -24.46
C ARG A 1074 -30.25 11.25 -24.33
N CYS A 1075 -29.72 11.09 -23.12
CA CYS A 1075 -28.61 10.23 -22.80
C CYS A 1075 -29.04 8.77 -22.67
N ARG A 1076 -28.11 7.84 -22.87
CA ARG A 1076 -28.40 6.40 -22.77
C ARG A 1076 -28.69 6.06 -21.31
N SER A 1077 -29.91 5.64 -20.99
CA SER A 1077 -30.39 5.65 -19.60
C SER A 1077 -31.15 4.38 -19.22
N PHE A 1078 -30.84 3.82 -18.06
CA PHE A 1078 -31.73 2.91 -17.33
C PHE A 1078 -32.33 3.62 -16.12
N PHE A 1079 -33.66 3.58 -16.01
CA PHE A 1079 -34.40 4.10 -14.87
C PHE A 1079 -35.27 3.00 -14.29
N SER A 1080 -34.88 2.44 -13.14
CA SER A 1080 -35.60 1.36 -12.46
C SER A 1080 -36.56 1.92 -11.40
N THR A 1081 -37.84 1.51 -11.44
CA THR A 1081 -38.89 2.03 -10.56
C THR A 1081 -39.88 0.97 -10.06
N HIS A 1082 -40.57 1.30 -8.96
CA HIS A 1082 -41.76 0.61 -8.44
C HIS A 1082 -43.05 1.42 -8.59
N TYR A 1083 -42.97 2.67 -9.06
CA TYR A 1083 -44.14 3.53 -9.22
C TYR A 1083 -44.91 3.11 -10.47
N HIS A 1084 -45.87 2.19 -10.35
CA HIS A 1084 -46.73 1.80 -11.48
C HIS A 1084 -47.46 3.02 -12.09
N ASN A 1085 -47.85 4.01 -11.28
CA ASN A 1085 -48.41 5.28 -11.74
C ASN A 1085 -47.47 6.06 -12.68
N LEU A 1086 -46.15 5.97 -12.49
CA LEU A 1086 -45.15 6.57 -13.38
C LEU A 1086 -45.15 5.88 -14.76
N CYS A 1087 -45.37 4.56 -14.79
CA CYS A 1087 -45.43 3.80 -16.04
C CYS A 1087 -46.66 4.22 -16.87
N SER A 1088 -47.84 4.27 -16.27
CA SER A 1088 -49.06 4.77 -16.93
C SER A 1088 -48.96 6.24 -17.35
N ALA A 1089 -48.16 7.06 -16.65
CA ALA A 1089 -47.94 8.46 -17.00
C ALA A 1089 -46.99 8.67 -18.20
N VAL A 1090 -46.29 7.63 -18.67
CA VAL A 1090 -45.40 7.66 -19.86
C VAL A 1090 -45.74 6.60 -20.91
N GLU A 1091 -46.92 5.96 -20.81
CA GLU A 1091 -47.31 4.85 -21.67
C GLU A 1091 -47.38 5.22 -23.18
N CYS A 1092 -47.64 6.50 -23.48
CA CYS A 1092 -47.65 7.03 -24.85
C CYS A 1092 -46.38 7.80 -25.25
N ASP A 1093 -45.29 7.71 -24.47
CA ASP A 1093 -44.07 8.48 -24.69
C ASP A 1093 -43.14 7.83 -25.73
N THR A 1094 -42.84 8.54 -26.82
CA THR A 1094 -41.93 8.05 -27.87
C THR A 1094 -40.46 8.06 -27.46
N ASN A 1095 -40.10 8.78 -26.40
CA ASN A 1095 -38.71 8.95 -25.94
C ASN A 1095 -38.30 7.92 -24.87
N ILE A 1096 -39.23 7.06 -24.43
CA ILE A 1096 -39.04 6.09 -23.35
C ILE A 1096 -39.47 4.69 -23.80
N ARG A 1097 -38.60 3.69 -23.64
CA ARG A 1097 -38.91 2.27 -23.85
C ARG A 1097 -39.26 1.63 -22.51
N MET A 1098 -40.50 1.15 -22.36
CA MET A 1098 -40.89 0.38 -21.17
C MET A 1098 -40.45 -1.08 -21.29
N MET A 1099 -39.74 -1.58 -20.29
CA MET A 1099 -39.28 -2.97 -20.22
C MET A 1099 -39.42 -3.54 -18.79
N HIS A 1100 -39.40 -4.86 -18.66
CA HIS A 1100 -39.41 -5.52 -17.36
C HIS A 1100 -38.55 -6.79 -17.32
N MET A 1101 -38.19 -7.20 -16.11
CA MET A 1101 -37.61 -8.52 -15.86
C MET A 1101 -38.71 -9.58 -15.80
N ALA A 1102 -38.68 -10.54 -16.72
CA ALA A 1102 -39.69 -11.57 -16.87
C ALA A 1102 -39.75 -12.54 -15.68
N CYS A 1103 -40.96 -12.96 -15.35
CA CYS A 1103 -41.28 -13.93 -14.31
C CYS A 1103 -42.55 -14.70 -14.70
N VAL A 1104 -42.58 -15.99 -14.38
CA VAL A 1104 -43.78 -16.83 -14.50
C VAL A 1104 -44.45 -16.90 -13.14
N VAL A 1105 -45.79 -16.83 -13.10
CA VAL A 1105 -46.56 -17.10 -11.89
C VAL A 1105 -47.28 -18.42 -12.08
N GLU A 1106 -47.01 -19.37 -11.18
CA GLU A 1106 -47.70 -20.64 -11.07
C GLU A 1106 -48.83 -20.48 -10.05
N ASN A 1107 -50.02 -20.99 -10.39
CA ASN A 1107 -51.24 -20.88 -9.58
C ASN A 1107 -51.66 -19.43 -9.26
N GLU A 1108 -51.79 -18.58 -10.29
CA GLU A 1108 -52.41 -17.26 -10.12
C GLU A 1108 -53.82 -17.38 -9.50
N ASN A 1109 -54.05 -16.65 -8.41
CA ASN A 1109 -55.32 -16.65 -7.68
C ASN A 1109 -55.61 -15.24 -7.15
N GLU A 1110 -56.71 -14.64 -7.62
CA GLU A 1110 -57.04 -13.24 -7.30
C GLU A 1110 -57.66 -13.05 -5.89
N GLU A 1111 -57.88 -14.13 -5.15
CA GLU A 1111 -58.46 -14.12 -3.80
C GLU A 1111 -57.40 -14.40 -2.70
N ASP A 1112 -56.46 -15.33 -2.92
CA ASP A 1112 -55.40 -15.67 -1.95
C ASP A 1112 -53.99 -15.71 -2.58
N PRO A 1113 -53.18 -14.64 -2.43
CA PRO A 1113 -51.81 -14.58 -2.97
C PRO A 1113 -50.82 -15.47 -2.20
N THR A 1114 -51.25 -16.18 -1.14
CA THR A 1114 -50.40 -17.20 -0.50
C THR A 1114 -50.32 -18.50 -1.30
N LEU A 1115 -51.19 -18.67 -2.30
CA LEU A 1115 -51.17 -19.81 -3.24
C LEU A 1115 -50.23 -19.57 -4.43
N GLU A 1116 -50.03 -18.32 -4.86
CA GLU A 1116 -49.14 -17.94 -5.96
C GLU A 1116 -47.68 -18.37 -5.71
N ASN A 1117 -47.03 -18.96 -6.71
CA ASN A 1117 -45.59 -19.23 -6.72
C ASN A 1117 -44.94 -18.46 -7.89
N VAL A 1118 -43.93 -17.63 -7.64
CA VAL A 1118 -43.30 -16.81 -8.69
C VAL A 1118 -41.91 -17.33 -9.04
N SER A 1119 -41.76 -17.77 -10.29
CA SER A 1119 -40.54 -18.29 -10.89
C SER A 1119 -39.87 -17.19 -11.73
N PHE A 1120 -38.78 -16.59 -11.23
CA PHE A 1120 -38.05 -15.52 -11.93
C PHE A 1120 -37.27 -16.08 -13.13
N LEU A 1121 -37.47 -15.52 -14.33
CA LEU A 1121 -36.79 -15.95 -15.56
C LEU A 1121 -35.49 -15.19 -15.84
N TYR A 1122 -35.19 -14.11 -15.11
CA TYR A 1122 -34.01 -13.25 -15.27
C TYR A 1122 -33.77 -12.74 -16.72
N THR A 1123 -34.81 -12.72 -17.54
CA THR A 1123 -34.79 -12.27 -18.94
C THR A 1123 -35.45 -10.91 -19.04
N LEU A 1124 -34.79 -9.94 -19.68
CA LEU A 1124 -35.33 -8.63 -20.00
C LEU A 1124 -36.27 -8.73 -21.21
N VAL A 1125 -37.49 -8.21 -21.06
CA VAL A 1125 -38.54 -8.22 -22.09
C VAL A 1125 -39.23 -6.86 -22.20
N ASP A 1126 -39.84 -6.57 -23.34
CA ASP A 1126 -40.60 -5.34 -23.56
C ASP A 1126 -41.92 -5.30 -22.76
N GLY A 1127 -42.42 -4.08 -22.48
CA GLY A 1127 -43.65 -3.84 -21.74
C GLY A 1127 -43.46 -3.70 -20.22
N VAL A 1128 -44.54 -3.38 -19.51
CA VAL A 1128 -44.55 -3.15 -18.05
C VAL A 1128 -44.83 -4.45 -17.29
N CYS A 1129 -44.20 -4.64 -16.13
CA CYS A 1129 -44.49 -5.79 -15.26
C CYS A 1129 -45.94 -5.73 -14.72
N PRO A 1130 -46.77 -6.77 -14.91
CA PRO A 1130 -48.23 -6.67 -14.69
C PRO A 1130 -48.67 -6.63 -13.22
N LYS A 1131 -47.88 -7.19 -12.29
CA LYS A 1131 -48.18 -7.23 -10.85
C LYS A 1131 -46.90 -7.02 -10.03
N SER A 1132 -47.04 -6.49 -8.81
CA SER A 1132 -45.94 -6.31 -7.86
C SER A 1132 -45.89 -7.48 -6.85
N TYR A 1133 -44.91 -8.37 -7.01
CA TYR A 1133 -44.82 -9.64 -6.26
C TYR A 1133 -44.36 -9.51 -4.78
N GLY A 1134 -44.75 -8.43 -4.09
CA GLY A 1134 -44.41 -8.19 -2.69
C GLY A 1134 -44.98 -9.25 -1.73
N PHE A 1135 -46.19 -9.75 -2.00
CA PHE A 1135 -46.82 -10.80 -1.20
C PHE A 1135 -46.10 -12.16 -1.34
N PHE A 1136 -45.61 -12.49 -2.53
CA PHE A 1136 -44.75 -13.67 -2.72
C PHE A 1136 -43.40 -13.51 -2.00
N ALA A 1137 -42.78 -12.33 -2.05
CA ALA A 1137 -41.55 -12.07 -1.29
C ALA A 1137 -41.77 -12.19 0.24
N ALA A 1138 -42.94 -11.76 0.75
CA ALA A 1138 -43.33 -11.96 2.14
C ALA A 1138 -43.49 -13.45 2.51
N LYS A 1139 -44.16 -14.24 1.65
CA LYS A 1139 -44.31 -15.70 1.77
C LYS A 1139 -42.95 -16.41 1.81
N VAL A 1140 -42.05 -16.11 0.88
CA VAL A 1140 -40.69 -16.66 0.84
C VAL A 1140 -39.85 -16.23 2.05
N SER A 1141 -40.13 -15.05 2.62
CA SER A 1141 -39.49 -14.57 3.86
C SER A 1141 -40.06 -15.19 5.15
N GLY A 1142 -41.00 -16.13 5.05
CA GLY A 1142 -41.60 -16.82 6.21
C GLY A 1142 -42.65 -16.00 6.98
N ILE A 1143 -43.22 -14.95 6.38
CA ILE A 1143 -44.31 -14.19 7.00
C ILE A 1143 -45.59 -15.03 7.03
N GLN A 1144 -46.32 -15.01 8.15
CA GLN A 1144 -47.52 -15.80 8.36
C GLN A 1144 -48.61 -15.48 7.31
N HIS A 1145 -49.24 -16.54 6.77
CA HIS A 1145 -50.18 -16.44 5.66
C HIS A 1145 -51.35 -15.48 5.93
N ASP A 1146 -51.87 -15.44 7.16
CA ASP A 1146 -53.01 -14.57 7.51
C ASP A 1146 -52.64 -13.08 7.57
N VAL A 1147 -51.36 -12.77 7.83
CA VAL A 1147 -50.83 -11.40 7.69
C VAL A 1147 -50.76 -11.00 6.21
N ILE A 1148 -50.32 -11.92 5.34
CA ILE A 1148 -50.25 -11.71 3.89
C ILE A 1148 -51.66 -11.49 3.30
N ARG A 1149 -52.62 -12.35 3.65
CA ARG A 1149 -54.05 -12.20 3.27
C ARG A 1149 -54.63 -10.86 3.75
N SER A 1150 -54.39 -10.51 5.01
CA SER A 1150 -54.86 -9.23 5.59
C SER A 1150 -54.29 -8.02 4.85
N ALA A 1151 -53.00 -8.06 4.51
CA ALA A 1151 -52.33 -7.02 3.74
C ALA A 1151 -52.83 -6.93 2.28
N PHE A 1152 -53.16 -8.05 1.66
CA PHE A 1152 -53.76 -8.08 0.31
C PHE A 1152 -55.16 -7.46 0.27
N VAL A 1153 -56.02 -7.81 1.24
CA VAL A 1153 -57.34 -7.18 1.39
C VAL A 1153 -57.23 -5.68 1.68
N ALA A 1154 -56.23 -5.25 2.47
CA ALA A 1154 -55.95 -3.84 2.70
C ALA A 1154 -55.49 -3.12 1.41
N ALA A 1155 -54.61 -3.74 0.62
CA ALA A 1155 -54.11 -3.18 -0.64
C ALA A 1155 -55.23 -2.98 -1.66
N ARG A 1156 -56.12 -3.98 -1.86
CA ARG A 1156 -57.30 -3.84 -2.73
C ARG A 1156 -58.19 -2.67 -2.27
N ARG A 1157 -58.56 -2.61 -0.98
CA ARG A 1157 -59.36 -1.51 -0.41
C ARG A 1157 -58.75 -0.11 -0.60
N ILE A 1158 -57.42 0.01 -0.64
CA ILE A 1158 -56.73 1.28 -0.90
C ILE A 1158 -56.80 1.63 -2.40
N ALA A 1159 -56.55 0.67 -3.29
CA ALA A 1159 -56.69 0.85 -4.73
C ALA A 1159 -58.13 1.20 -5.15
N ASP A 1160 -59.12 0.45 -4.66
CA ASP A 1160 -60.54 0.64 -4.94
C ASP A 1160 -61.02 2.05 -4.54
N ARG A 1161 -60.53 2.58 -3.41
CA ARG A 1161 -60.81 3.96 -2.98
C ARG A 1161 -60.23 4.99 -3.95
N HIS A 1162 -58.98 4.84 -4.39
CA HIS A 1162 -58.37 5.76 -5.35
C HIS A 1162 -59.06 5.71 -6.72
N VAL A 1163 -59.44 4.51 -7.20
CA VAL A 1163 -60.18 4.35 -8.46
C VAL A 1163 -61.58 4.94 -8.37
N SER A 1164 -62.30 4.71 -7.26
CA SER A 1164 -63.64 5.27 -7.03
C SER A 1164 -63.64 6.80 -6.92
N LEU A 1165 -62.65 7.38 -6.23
CA LEU A 1165 -62.51 8.84 -6.13
C LEU A 1165 -62.20 9.47 -7.50
N ASN A 1166 -61.27 8.87 -8.25
CA ASN A 1166 -60.90 9.35 -9.58
C ASN A 1166 -62.02 9.19 -10.63
N SER A 1167 -62.81 8.11 -10.58
CA SER A 1167 -63.93 7.94 -11.49
C SER A 1167 -65.05 8.94 -11.21
N LYS A 1168 -65.39 9.18 -9.93
CA LYS A 1168 -66.30 10.26 -9.51
C LYS A 1168 -65.79 11.65 -9.92
N LEU A 1169 -64.51 11.96 -9.71
CA LEU A 1169 -63.92 13.24 -10.13
C LEU A 1169 -63.95 13.43 -11.65
N LYS A 1170 -63.78 12.35 -12.42
CA LYS A 1170 -63.83 12.38 -13.88
C LYS A 1170 -65.26 12.52 -14.41
N SER A 1171 -66.25 11.87 -13.79
CA SER A 1171 -67.67 12.07 -14.14
C SER A 1171 -68.17 13.46 -13.71
N LEU A 1172 -67.71 13.98 -12.56
CA LEU A 1172 -67.98 15.35 -12.12
C LEU A 1172 -67.46 16.36 -13.15
N LYS A 1173 -66.17 16.28 -13.53
CA LYS A 1173 -65.59 17.15 -14.58
C LYS A 1173 -66.36 17.09 -15.90
N LEU A 1174 -66.63 15.88 -16.39
CA LEU A 1174 -67.30 15.68 -17.67
C LEU A 1174 -68.76 16.17 -17.63
N SER A 1175 -69.40 16.18 -16.45
CA SER A 1175 -70.74 16.73 -16.27
C SER A 1175 -70.74 18.26 -16.08
N VAL A 1176 -69.71 18.83 -15.46
CA VAL A 1176 -69.44 20.29 -15.44
C VAL A 1176 -69.22 20.82 -16.85
N GLU A 1177 -68.41 20.13 -17.66
CA GLU A 1177 -68.14 20.45 -19.07
C GLU A 1177 -69.41 20.38 -19.95
N ASN A 1178 -70.40 19.56 -19.55
CA ASN A 1178 -71.72 19.48 -20.18
C ASN A 1178 -72.76 20.47 -19.58
N GLY A 1179 -72.35 21.45 -18.77
CA GLY A 1179 -73.22 22.55 -18.33
C GLY A 1179 -74.05 22.31 -17.06
N MET A 1180 -73.57 21.48 -16.13
CA MET A 1180 -74.18 21.31 -14.80
C MET A 1180 -74.35 22.64 -14.05
N SER A 1181 -75.43 22.80 -13.27
CA SER A 1181 -75.68 24.02 -12.50
C SER A 1181 -74.70 24.21 -11.33
N LEU A 1182 -74.51 25.45 -10.88
CA LEU A 1182 -73.63 25.77 -9.75
C LEU A 1182 -74.08 25.15 -8.42
N GLU A 1183 -75.34 24.74 -8.29
CA GLU A 1183 -75.88 24.11 -7.08
C GLU A 1183 -75.68 22.58 -7.13
N ASP A 1184 -75.98 21.94 -8.26
CA ASP A 1184 -75.66 20.52 -8.51
C ASP A 1184 -74.15 20.24 -8.36
N ILE A 1185 -73.30 21.14 -8.87
CA ILE A 1185 -71.83 21.06 -8.73
C ILE A 1185 -71.44 21.08 -7.25
N ARG A 1186 -72.11 21.92 -6.45
CA ARG A 1186 -71.80 22.10 -5.03
C ARG A 1186 -72.18 20.86 -4.23
N ASP A 1187 -73.35 20.29 -4.49
CA ASP A 1187 -73.82 19.09 -3.81
C ASP A 1187 -73.08 17.83 -4.26
N ALA A 1188 -72.71 17.74 -5.54
CA ALA A 1188 -71.85 16.67 -6.04
C ALA A 1188 -70.40 16.76 -5.52
N ILE A 1189 -69.91 17.96 -5.15
CA ILE A 1189 -68.65 18.15 -4.39
C ILE A 1189 -68.84 17.80 -2.91
N ASN A 1190 -69.97 18.14 -2.29
CA ASN A 1190 -70.27 17.79 -0.89
C ASN A 1190 -70.46 16.27 -0.68
N ALA A 1191 -70.77 15.51 -1.74
CA ALA A 1191 -70.99 14.07 -1.73
C ALA A 1191 -69.75 13.23 -2.15
N LEU A 1192 -68.58 13.86 -2.29
CA LEU A 1192 -67.36 13.28 -2.88
C LEU A 1192 -66.31 12.87 -1.83
#